data_AF-A0A1V5VBJ6-F1
#
_entry.id   AF-A0A1V5VBJ6-F1
#
_cell.length_a   1.000
_cell.length_b   1.000
_cell.length_c   1.000
_cell.angle_alpha   90.00
_cell.angle_beta   90.00
_cell.angle_gamma   90.00
#
_symmetry.space_group_name_H-M   'P 1'
#
loop_
_entity.id
_entity.type
_entity.pdbx_description
1 polymer ?
#
loop_
_entity_poly.entity_id
_entity_poly.type
_entity_poly.pdbx_seq_one_letter_code
_entity_poly.pdbx_strand_id
1 'polypeptide(L)'
;MRRQGLSAMLKGYRPYLMEFSSRWFTHPEILKEVRTLNLLFPILQDMKLRRDPEIALVSDQESQLYGNYFANPSAFRENISPFIGADHDFYELRDFLKPGVFEKYKLVIFLNLNALSESERAGIEKIKSGGRTILFFHDPGRTDLTHTQSDWTDNLSRLTGMKLEPAKTSVKWGQVELTADLKNMKRELGAAADSLSSMDGPTQISDASISSCDLVDTKTMPGGNNLFPVAVADPDAVILGRTPDGAGRFALKRFPGWTSVYSATCLLPAPVVREIARMTGCHLYNGNGDAVFQRGPFAAVHTASDGQHEVLFKSDGKVLDFYEGTILSPVNNRIVFHARKGETKLFYWGDIERFQAEFAKAEKHFDSALDKFKAASPAPPAGRNWYNYVLNNRRPKPWNYGPFPISSFVPNAMVFAGPFDSARELYALAESVKEVKRALREGPLPEQSESLASPLALLRRIPGKDGRELSWEAYHTGVWNLLSGFGISKGQCGLIAFYLHCDAPKRLELLFASDSDARLCIDGKTPQGKEGKVGRILEFPAGDTLFVIAAENPAGSNGFTVKLFELVEESPRPDRPAYPSVNPKGVSVRLAPTGYHAKLVDRITPIPLAAAPEGAEFTLLPGKNRLSLQEKIRLKPGPDYFLKAECAPSGNGRGIVYAGFLCFDKDGKQIRPQEVVTEAGSETVLAADAAAGDSSLRVKDASRWKLSGPPKYIAFNVKSDRGDLPNRSVIPVAGVEKAGEEWVVALKQPLREAFRKGTAVRLHTLASEFTIAGARSYAGDKAFTLNARTGNLYPGTDSFIPYIFGNFTGQLKLSGIEFGTIEKSVE
;
A
#
# COMPACT_ATOMS: atom_id res chain seq x y z
N MET A 1 -3.54 4.61 18.18
CA MET A 1 -3.89 5.36 19.41
C MET A 1 -2.87 5.11 20.52
N ARG A 2 -2.70 3.85 20.98
CA ARG A 2 -1.70 3.42 21.98
C ARG A 2 -0.36 4.16 21.93
N ARG A 3 0.36 4.05 20.81
CA ARG A 3 1.65 4.72 20.57
C ARG A 3 1.64 6.21 20.96
N GLN A 4 0.67 6.97 20.45
CA GLN A 4 0.62 8.42 20.68
C GLN A 4 0.20 8.77 22.11
N GLY A 5 -0.74 8.01 22.68
CA GLY A 5 -1.13 8.15 24.08
C GLY A 5 0.05 7.92 25.00
N LEU A 6 0.70 6.76 24.90
CA LEU A 6 1.85 6.41 25.74
C LEU A 6 3.06 7.34 25.52
N SER A 7 3.37 7.70 24.27
CA SER A 7 4.41 8.68 23.96
C SER A 7 4.17 10.00 24.70
N ALA A 8 2.95 10.55 24.64
CA ALA A 8 2.62 11.78 25.35
C ALA A 8 2.73 11.62 26.88
N MET A 9 2.15 10.56 27.43
CA MET A 9 2.06 10.32 28.88
C MET A 9 3.44 10.08 29.51
N LEU A 10 4.29 9.29 28.85
CA LEU A 10 5.66 9.03 29.28
C LEU A 10 6.59 10.23 29.03
N LYS A 11 6.26 11.11 28.07
CA LYS A 11 6.94 12.41 27.94
C LYS A 11 6.44 13.47 28.94
N GLY A 12 5.37 13.19 29.67
CA GLY A 12 4.83 14.08 30.71
C GLY A 12 3.69 14.99 30.26
N TYR A 13 3.18 14.82 29.04
CA TYR A 13 2.07 15.59 28.50
C TYR A 13 0.74 14.85 28.64
N ARG A 14 -0.36 15.60 28.77
CA ARG A 14 -1.72 15.06 28.70
C ARG A 14 -2.09 14.90 27.22
N PRO A 15 -2.34 13.68 26.71
CA PRO A 15 -2.89 13.55 25.37
C PRO A 15 -4.35 14.05 25.38
N TYR A 16 -4.78 14.65 24.27
CA TYR A 16 -6.18 14.95 24.03
C TYR A 16 -6.57 14.40 22.66
N LEU A 17 -7.83 14.01 22.51
CA LEU A 17 -8.40 13.60 21.23
C LEU A 17 -9.10 14.78 20.61
N MET A 18 -8.66 15.17 19.43
CA MET A 18 -9.30 16.23 18.65
C MET A 18 -10.17 15.60 17.57
N GLU A 19 -11.46 15.90 17.61
CA GLU A 19 -12.44 15.42 16.63
C GLU A 19 -12.90 16.60 15.76
N PHE A 20 -12.47 16.62 14.49
CA PHE A 20 -12.81 17.70 13.53
C PHE A 20 -14.10 17.45 12.75
N SER A 21 -14.70 16.27 12.88
CA SER A 21 -16.03 15.94 12.38
C SER A 21 -16.62 14.85 13.26
N SER A 22 -17.94 14.75 13.39
CA SER A 22 -18.54 13.69 14.19
C SER A 22 -18.03 12.29 13.77
N ARG A 23 -17.59 11.47 14.74
CA ARG A 23 -17.37 10.00 14.63
C ARG A 23 -15.96 9.49 14.27
N TRP A 24 -14.89 10.23 14.50
CA TRP A 24 -13.51 9.74 14.31
C TRP A 24 -13.10 8.68 15.34
N PHE A 25 -13.62 8.76 16.57
CA PHE A 25 -13.20 7.88 17.67
C PHE A 25 -14.29 6.93 18.18
N THR A 26 -15.40 6.78 17.47
CA THR A 26 -16.58 6.03 17.95
C THR A 26 -16.46 4.50 17.80
N HIS A 27 -15.36 3.99 17.23
CA HIS A 27 -15.14 2.54 17.12
C HIS A 27 -14.96 1.93 18.53
N PRO A 28 -15.63 0.81 18.89
CA PRO A 28 -15.56 0.23 20.24
C PRO A 28 -14.13 -0.05 20.72
N GLU A 29 -13.27 -0.62 19.88
CA GLU A 29 -11.86 -0.86 20.24
C GLU A 29 -11.06 0.42 20.48
N ILE A 30 -11.40 1.51 19.78
CA ILE A 30 -10.81 2.82 20.04
C ILE A 30 -11.26 3.31 21.41
N LEU A 31 -12.56 3.26 21.70
CA LEU A 31 -13.12 3.70 22.99
C LEU A 31 -12.61 2.87 24.17
N LYS A 32 -12.40 1.55 23.99
CA LYS A 32 -11.73 0.68 24.97
C LYS A 32 -10.33 1.19 25.27
N GLU A 33 -9.56 1.53 24.22
CA GLU A 33 -8.22 2.08 24.43
C GLU A 33 -8.24 3.46 25.10
N VAL A 34 -9.20 4.33 24.73
CA VAL A 34 -9.40 5.63 25.40
C VAL A 34 -9.69 5.44 26.88
N ARG A 35 -10.55 4.47 27.24
CA ARG A 35 -10.80 4.09 28.64
C ARG A 35 -9.50 3.70 29.34
N THR A 36 -8.73 2.77 28.75
CA THR A 36 -7.45 2.32 29.33
C THR A 36 -6.47 3.47 29.55
N LEU A 37 -6.30 4.35 28.57
CA LEU A 37 -5.42 5.51 28.68
C LEU A 37 -5.91 6.53 29.72
N ASN A 38 -7.23 6.74 29.83
CA ASN A 38 -7.83 7.62 30.84
C ASN A 38 -7.69 7.07 32.27
N LEU A 39 -7.65 5.75 32.44
CA LEU A 39 -7.38 5.10 33.72
C LEU A 39 -5.90 5.17 34.09
N LEU A 40 -5.02 4.92 33.12
CA LEU A 40 -3.57 4.91 33.32
C LEU A 40 -3.03 6.32 33.63
N PHE A 41 -3.58 7.36 33.01
CA PHE A 41 -2.99 8.70 33.05
C PHE A 41 -2.92 9.34 34.45
N PRO A 42 -3.99 9.35 35.26
CA PRO A 42 -3.93 9.86 36.62
C PRO A 42 -2.88 9.15 37.47
N ILE A 43 -2.78 7.82 37.34
CA ILE A 43 -1.82 7.00 38.09
C ILE A 43 -0.39 7.44 37.78
N LEU A 44 -0.04 7.58 36.49
CA LEU A 44 1.29 8.03 36.09
C LEU A 44 1.62 9.46 36.57
N GLN A 45 0.62 10.34 36.69
CA GLN A 45 0.80 11.69 37.22
C GLN A 45 1.06 11.68 38.73
N ASP A 46 0.27 10.90 39.49
CA ASP A 46 0.39 10.80 40.94
C ASP A 46 1.72 10.18 41.38
N MET A 47 2.28 9.29 40.56
CA MET A 47 3.60 8.67 40.80
C MET A 47 4.78 9.64 40.68
N LYS A 48 4.58 10.91 40.25
CA LYS A 48 5.63 11.95 40.13
C LYS A 48 6.90 11.46 39.40
N LEU A 49 6.70 10.66 38.36
CA LEU A 49 7.79 9.97 37.65
C LEU A 49 8.75 10.98 37.00
N ARG A 50 10.06 10.72 37.10
CA ARG A 50 11.11 11.48 36.42
C ARG A 50 11.52 10.82 35.11
N ARG A 51 11.80 11.63 34.10
CA ARG A 51 12.47 11.18 32.87
C ARG A 51 13.97 11.13 33.13
N ASP A 52 14.62 10.07 32.65
CA ASP A 52 16.06 9.85 32.79
C ASP A 52 16.73 9.46 31.44
N PRO A 53 16.51 10.24 30.36
CA PRO A 53 17.20 10.03 29.10
C PRO A 53 18.65 10.49 29.19
N GLU A 54 19.54 9.73 28.56
CA GLU A 54 20.98 9.99 28.54
C GLU A 54 21.44 10.66 27.24
N ILE A 55 20.48 10.93 26.33
CA ILE A 55 20.68 11.56 25.02
C ILE A 55 19.92 12.89 24.99
N ALA A 56 20.61 13.97 24.61
CA ALA A 56 20.03 15.27 24.31
C ALA A 56 20.10 15.56 22.80
N LEU A 57 18.95 15.88 22.22
CA LEU A 57 18.84 16.50 20.91
C LEU A 57 18.75 18.01 21.10
N VAL A 58 19.70 18.76 20.53
CA VAL A 58 19.79 20.21 20.72
C VAL A 58 19.67 20.90 19.37
N SER A 59 18.72 21.83 19.27
CA SER A 59 18.50 22.67 18.11
C SER A 59 18.67 24.13 18.51
N ASP A 60 19.15 24.96 17.59
CA ASP A 60 19.26 26.39 17.79
C ASP A 60 18.27 27.13 16.88
N GLN A 61 17.49 28.06 17.46
CA GLN A 61 16.50 28.82 16.70
C GLN A 61 17.17 29.86 15.80
N GLU A 62 18.23 30.52 16.26
CA GLU A 62 18.91 31.55 15.50
C GLU A 62 19.52 30.96 14.22
N SER A 63 20.18 29.82 14.35
CA SER A 63 20.73 29.05 13.23
C SER A 63 19.71 28.64 12.16
N GLN A 64 18.41 28.59 12.48
CA GLN A 64 17.36 28.33 11.48
C GLN A 64 17.24 29.47 10.45
N LEU A 65 17.72 30.67 10.79
CA LEU A 65 17.69 31.84 9.90
C LEU A 65 18.87 31.87 8.91
N TYR A 66 19.95 31.15 9.20
CA TYR A 66 21.21 31.18 8.44
C TYR A 66 21.49 29.89 7.65
N GLY A 67 20.85 28.79 8.03
CA GLY A 67 20.99 27.47 7.43
C GLY A 67 19.85 27.09 6.48
N ASN A 68 19.98 25.92 5.84
CA ASN A 68 18.98 25.42 4.91
C ASN A 68 17.69 24.99 5.64
N TYR A 69 16.62 25.78 5.47
CA TYR A 69 15.28 25.63 6.05
C TYR A 69 14.63 24.24 5.84
N PHE A 70 15.09 23.46 4.86
CA PHE A 70 14.43 22.22 4.42
C PHE A 70 15.04 20.92 4.96
N ALA A 71 16.14 20.97 5.71
CA ALA A 71 16.73 19.79 6.33
C ALA A 71 17.32 20.15 7.69
N ASN A 72 16.72 19.72 8.82
CA ASN A 72 17.36 18.69 9.64
C ASN A 72 16.68 18.33 10.98
N PRO A 73 16.34 19.29 11.87
CA PRO A 73 15.99 18.91 13.24
C PRO A 73 14.70 18.08 13.31
N SER A 74 13.67 18.50 12.57
CA SER A 74 12.40 17.78 12.50
C SER A 74 12.55 16.44 11.79
N ALA A 75 13.27 16.37 10.68
CA ALA A 75 13.47 15.13 9.93
C ALA A 75 14.24 14.08 10.75
N PHE A 76 15.31 14.48 11.45
CA PHE A 76 16.02 13.60 12.36
C PHE A 76 15.12 13.17 13.52
N ARG A 77 14.40 14.11 14.13
CA ARG A 77 13.52 13.87 15.28
C ARG A 77 12.31 12.98 14.96
N GLU A 78 11.77 13.07 13.75
CA GLU A 78 10.57 12.32 13.35
C GLU A 78 10.92 10.95 12.78
N ASN A 79 12.01 10.86 12.00
CA ASN A 79 12.29 9.69 11.18
C ASN A 79 13.49 8.87 11.64
N ILE A 80 14.37 9.40 12.49
CA ILE A 80 15.61 8.71 12.92
C ILE A 80 15.62 8.49 14.43
N SER A 81 15.45 9.56 15.22
CA SER A 81 15.61 9.48 16.68
C SER A 81 14.67 8.50 17.38
N PRO A 82 13.43 8.23 16.91
CA PRO A 82 12.59 7.21 17.53
C PRO A 82 13.21 5.82 17.45
N PHE A 83 13.94 5.52 16.37
CA PHE A 83 14.47 4.18 16.09
C PHE A 83 15.90 3.95 16.62
N ILE A 84 16.43 4.87 17.43
CA ILE A 84 17.73 4.68 18.09
C ILE A 84 17.66 3.53 19.11
N GLY A 85 16.48 3.26 19.68
CA GLY A 85 16.31 2.27 20.75
C GLY A 85 16.57 2.84 22.15
N ALA A 86 16.66 4.16 22.26
CA ALA A 86 16.75 4.90 23.52
C ALA A 86 15.86 6.16 23.48
N ASP A 87 15.35 6.55 24.64
CA ASP A 87 14.61 7.80 24.78
C ASP A 87 15.58 9.00 24.87
N HIS A 88 15.08 10.17 24.50
CA HIS A 88 15.87 11.40 24.38
C HIS A 88 15.08 12.62 24.83
N ASP A 89 15.79 13.67 25.25
CA ASP A 89 15.22 15.00 25.46
C ASP A 89 15.52 15.91 24.25
N PHE A 90 14.68 16.94 24.06
CA PHE A 90 14.86 17.94 23.01
C PHE A 90 14.95 19.33 23.64
N TYR A 91 15.99 20.09 23.29
CA TYR A 91 16.24 21.43 23.80
C TYR A 91 16.46 22.46 22.70
N GLU A 92 16.08 23.69 23.01
CA GLU A 92 16.68 24.87 22.41
C GLU A 92 18.08 25.09 23.01
N LEU A 93 19.04 25.56 22.21
CA LEU A 93 20.46 25.69 22.58
C LEU A 93 20.67 26.47 23.88
N ARG A 94 20.09 27.66 24.01
CA ARG A 94 20.30 28.51 25.19
C ARG A 94 19.69 27.91 26.45
N ASP A 95 18.58 27.19 26.32
CA ASP A 95 18.02 26.40 27.43
C ASP A 95 18.93 25.25 27.83
N PHE A 96 19.55 24.57 26.87
CA PHE A 96 20.49 23.48 27.12
C PHE A 96 21.78 23.96 27.81
N LEU A 97 22.25 25.16 27.48
CA LEU A 97 23.48 25.75 28.03
C LEU A 97 23.33 26.31 29.45
N LYS A 98 22.13 26.29 30.04
CA LYS A 98 21.92 26.70 31.43
C LYS A 98 22.68 25.77 32.39
N PRO A 99 23.27 26.29 33.48
CA PRO A 99 23.97 25.46 34.48
C PRO A 99 23.08 24.35 35.04
N GLY A 100 23.60 23.13 35.18
CA GLY A 100 22.86 21.99 35.72
C GLY A 100 22.01 21.22 34.71
N VAL A 101 21.86 21.69 33.47
CA VAL A 101 21.04 21.04 32.44
C VAL A 101 21.81 19.95 31.69
N PHE A 102 23.00 20.26 31.16
CA PHE A 102 23.74 19.35 30.29
C PHE A 102 24.41 18.18 31.06
N GLU A 103 24.49 18.27 32.38
CA GLU A 103 25.32 17.41 33.24
C GLU A 103 24.88 15.94 33.20
N LYS A 104 23.59 15.67 33.02
CA LYS A 104 23.04 14.31 33.00
C LYS A 104 23.18 13.60 31.64
N TYR A 105 23.46 14.33 30.56
CA TYR A 105 23.52 13.74 29.22
C TYR A 105 24.91 13.22 28.92
N LYS A 106 24.97 12.00 28.38
CA LYS A 106 26.20 11.35 27.92
C LYS A 106 26.44 11.63 26.44
N LEU A 107 25.37 11.64 25.64
CA LEU A 107 25.40 11.95 24.21
C LEU A 107 24.61 13.24 23.93
N VAL A 108 25.26 14.20 23.28
CA VAL A 108 24.65 15.46 22.81
C VAL A 108 24.68 15.49 21.29
N ILE A 109 23.54 15.71 20.66
CA ILE A 109 23.41 15.76 19.19
C ILE A 109 22.94 17.15 18.79
N PHE A 110 23.81 17.92 18.15
CA PHE A 110 23.49 19.23 17.61
C PHE A 110 22.92 19.10 16.20
N LEU A 111 21.64 19.46 16.05
CA LEU A 111 20.87 19.19 14.84
C LEU A 111 21.09 20.22 13.71
N ASN A 112 21.34 21.48 14.06
CA ASN A 112 21.39 22.59 13.10
C ASN A 112 22.25 23.78 13.59
N LEU A 113 23.33 23.53 14.32
CA LEU A 113 24.07 24.54 15.07
C LEU A 113 24.94 25.45 14.18
N ASN A 114 24.36 26.26 13.28
CA ASN A 114 25.07 27.04 12.25
C ASN A 114 25.63 28.39 12.73
N ALA A 115 24.79 29.21 13.36
CA ALA A 115 25.06 30.61 13.67
C ALA A 115 25.15 30.82 15.18
N LEU A 116 26.32 31.23 15.66
CA LEU A 116 26.62 31.29 17.09
C LEU A 116 27.26 32.61 17.49
N SER A 117 26.86 33.10 18.65
CA SER A 117 27.55 34.15 19.40
C SER A 117 28.71 33.59 20.22
N GLU A 118 29.62 34.46 20.66
CA GLU A 118 30.76 34.04 21.50
C GLU A 118 30.30 33.48 22.85
N SER A 119 29.17 33.94 23.40
CA SER A 119 28.62 33.39 24.64
C SER A 119 28.10 31.95 24.47
N GLU A 120 27.45 31.65 23.34
CA GLU A 120 26.99 30.30 22.99
C GLU A 120 28.19 29.39 22.73
N ARG A 121 29.21 29.86 22.01
CA ARG A 121 30.47 29.13 21.81
C ARG A 121 31.13 28.79 23.15
N ALA A 122 31.27 29.78 24.04
CA ALA A 122 31.83 29.57 25.38
C ALA A 122 30.98 28.62 26.23
N GLY A 123 29.66 28.62 26.07
CA GLY A 123 28.77 27.63 26.68
C GLY A 123 29.03 26.22 26.16
N ILE A 124 29.20 26.06 24.85
CA ILE A 124 29.50 24.77 24.22
C ILE A 124 30.89 24.25 24.64
N GLU A 125 31.87 25.12 24.85
CA GLU A 125 33.17 24.68 25.40
C GLU A 125 33.03 24.02 26.78
N LYS A 126 32.08 24.45 27.61
CA LYS A 126 31.85 23.85 28.94
C LYS A 126 31.27 22.43 28.85
N ILE A 127 30.50 22.13 27.79
CA ILE A 127 29.89 20.80 27.61
C ILE A 127 30.89 19.74 27.14
N LYS A 128 32.06 20.14 26.62
CA LYS A 128 33.17 19.28 26.18
C LYS A 128 33.93 18.67 27.37
N SER A 129 33.20 17.99 28.24
CA SER A 129 33.69 17.45 29.51
C SER A 129 32.85 16.24 29.94
N GLY A 130 33.25 15.55 31.02
CA GLY A 130 32.44 14.52 31.67
C GLY A 130 32.32 13.20 30.90
N GLY A 131 33.27 12.90 30.02
CA GLY A 131 33.26 11.71 29.14
C GLY A 131 32.23 11.78 28.02
N ARG A 132 31.64 12.96 27.76
CA ARG A 132 30.53 13.11 26.81
C ARG A 132 30.95 12.89 25.37
N THR A 133 30.04 12.35 24.57
CA THR A 133 30.14 12.36 23.11
C THR A 133 29.28 13.47 22.56
N ILE A 134 29.83 14.28 21.66
CA ILE A 134 29.12 15.38 21.00
C ILE A 134 29.12 15.11 19.49
N LEU A 135 27.92 15.00 18.92
CA LEU A 135 27.70 14.81 17.49
C LEU A 135 27.30 16.14 16.85
N PHE A 136 28.11 16.60 15.90
CA PHE A 136 27.86 17.79 15.10
C PHE A 136 27.45 17.43 13.68
N PHE A 137 26.34 17.99 13.20
CA PHE A 137 25.88 17.83 11.83
C PHE A 137 26.21 19.03 10.94
N HIS A 138 26.49 18.73 9.68
CA HIS A 138 26.58 19.65 8.54
C HIS A 138 27.63 20.77 8.74
N ASP A 139 27.22 21.97 9.12
CA ASP A 139 28.06 23.18 9.15
C ASP A 139 28.07 23.88 10.52
N PRO A 140 28.52 23.18 11.57
CA PRO A 140 28.44 23.66 12.95
C PRO A 140 29.29 24.91 13.16
N GLY A 141 28.69 26.00 13.61
CA GLY A 141 29.35 27.26 13.96
C GLY A 141 29.89 28.04 12.78
N ARG A 142 29.46 27.71 11.55
CA ARG A 142 29.86 28.38 10.30
C ARG A 142 29.76 29.90 10.39
N THR A 143 28.63 30.38 10.88
CA THR A 143 28.34 31.81 10.96
C THR A 143 28.71 32.31 12.37
N ASP A 144 29.59 33.30 12.43
CA ASP A 144 29.90 33.99 13.67
C ASP A 144 29.05 35.26 13.81
N LEU A 145 28.21 35.31 14.85
CA LEU A 145 27.31 36.43 15.11
C LEU A 145 27.99 37.58 15.85
N THR A 146 29.22 37.38 16.34
CA THR A 146 29.96 38.36 17.16
C THR A 146 31.03 39.08 16.32
N HIS A 147 31.68 38.37 15.40
CA HIS A 147 32.79 38.89 14.60
C HIS A 147 32.48 38.83 13.10
N THR A 148 32.46 39.99 12.44
CA THR A 148 32.02 40.17 11.05
C THR A 148 33.03 39.68 9.98
N GLN A 149 34.24 39.29 10.36
CA GLN A 149 35.30 38.81 9.46
C GLN A 149 36.01 37.58 10.04
N SER A 150 35.28 36.48 10.20
CA SER A 150 35.85 35.19 10.63
C SER A 150 35.93 34.19 9.46
N ASP A 151 36.99 33.38 9.43
CA ASP A 151 37.07 32.25 8.51
C ASP A 151 36.13 31.15 9.00
N TRP A 152 35.14 30.80 8.18
CA TRP A 152 34.14 29.80 8.53
C TRP A 152 34.75 28.41 8.75
N THR A 153 35.88 28.07 8.09
CA THR A 153 36.57 26.78 8.28
C THR A 153 37.29 26.72 9.61
N ASP A 154 37.89 27.83 10.05
CA ASP A 154 38.49 27.95 11.38
C ASP A 154 37.41 27.88 12.47
N ASN A 155 36.28 28.56 12.28
CA ASN A 155 35.15 28.48 13.20
C ASN A 155 34.65 27.04 13.40
N LEU A 156 34.49 26.29 12.30
CA LEU A 156 34.11 24.88 12.30
C LEU A 156 35.16 24.03 13.03
N SER A 157 36.44 24.27 12.73
CA SER A 157 37.54 23.50 13.30
C SER A 157 37.67 23.74 14.80
N ARG A 158 37.59 25.00 15.26
CA ARG A 158 37.58 25.39 16.68
C ARG A 158 36.42 24.74 17.43
N LEU A 159 35.22 24.78 16.85
CA LEU A 159 34.02 24.26 17.51
C LEU A 159 34.03 22.73 17.61
N THR A 160 34.40 22.02 16.54
CA THR A 160 34.41 20.55 16.51
C THR A 160 35.68 19.95 17.12
N GLY A 161 36.77 20.73 17.23
CA GLY A 161 38.10 20.24 17.61
C GLY A 161 38.82 19.43 16.51
N MET A 162 38.21 19.31 15.32
CA MET A 162 38.80 18.61 14.18
C MET A 162 39.30 19.63 13.16
N LYS A 163 40.45 19.39 12.54
CA LYS A 163 40.86 20.14 11.35
C LYS A 163 39.90 19.88 10.18
N LEU A 164 39.12 20.89 9.81
CA LEU A 164 38.14 20.85 8.73
C LEU A 164 38.56 21.81 7.60
N GLU A 165 38.55 21.34 6.37
CA GLU A 165 38.97 22.12 5.19
C GLU A 165 37.89 22.12 4.12
N PRO A 166 37.84 23.14 3.24
CA PRO A 166 36.96 23.12 2.08
C PRO A 166 37.24 21.87 1.24
N ALA A 167 36.19 21.11 0.93
CA ALA A 167 36.35 19.95 0.09
C ALA A 167 36.72 20.35 -1.34
N LYS A 168 37.63 19.59 -1.95
CA LYS A 168 38.07 19.81 -3.35
C LYS A 168 36.91 19.71 -4.35
N THR A 169 35.88 18.94 -4.01
CA THR A 169 34.66 18.80 -4.81
C THR A 169 33.44 19.23 -4.00
N SER A 170 32.61 20.10 -4.58
CA SER A 170 31.26 20.32 -4.09
C SER A 170 30.34 19.31 -4.76
N VAL A 171 29.84 18.34 -4.00
CA VAL A 171 28.91 17.33 -4.52
C VAL A 171 27.49 17.79 -4.16
N LYS A 172 26.83 18.47 -5.10
CA LYS A 172 25.37 18.60 -5.08
C LYS A 172 24.86 17.17 -5.26
N TRP A 173 24.30 16.54 -4.21
CA TRP A 173 23.80 15.15 -4.22
C TRP A 173 24.84 14.03 -3.99
N GLY A 174 25.76 14.20 -3.03
CA GLY A 174 26.77 13.20 -2.70
C GLY A 174 26.34 12.16 -1.66
N GLN A 175 26.71 10.89 -1.89
CA GLN A 175 26.62 9.81 -0.89
C GLN A 175 27.86 9.79 0.00
N VAL A 176 27.67 9.58 1.31
CA VAL A 176 28.76 9.21 2.22
C VAL A 176 28.72 7.68 2.37
N GLU A 177 29.69 7.02 1.75
CA GLU A 177 29.90 5.58 1.82
C GLU A 177 30.50 5.22 3.18
N LEU A 178 29.70 4.56 4.02
CA LEU A 178 30.13 4.02 5.31
C LEU A 178 30.91 2.70 5.12
N THR A 179 30.63 1.98 4.04
CA THR A 179 31.21 0.66 3.76
C THR A 179 32.72 0.73 3.51
N ALA A 180 33.21 1.85 2.97
CA ALA A 180 34.62 2.10 2.69
C ALA A 180 35.50 2.07 3.95
N ASP A 181 34.96 2.45 5.12
CA ASP A 181 35.69 2.52 6.39
C ASP A 181 35.11 1.55 7.45
N LEU A 182 34.49 0.43 7.04
CA LEU A 182 33.89 -0.57 7.96
C LEU A 182 34.84 -1.04 9.05
N LYS A 183 36.14 -1.16 8.76
CA LYS A 183 37.13 -1.55 9.77
C LYS A 183 37.22 -0.51 10.90
N ASN A 184 37.20 0.77 10.55
CA ASN A 184 37.21 1.86 11.53
C ASN A 184 35.87 1.92 12.28
N MET A 185 34.75 1.76 11.59
CA MET A 185 33.41 1.69 12.21
C MET A 185 33.31 0.55 13.23
N LYS A 186 33.79 -0.65 12.88
CA LYS A 186 33.84 -1.80 13.80
C LYS A 186 34.74 -1.53 15.00
N ARG A 187 35.91 -0.93 14.79
CA ARG A 187 36.88 -0.63 15.86
C ARG A 187 36.34 0.44 16.82
N GLU A 188 35.81 1.54 16.30
CA GLU A 188 35.43 2.68 17.12
C GLU A 188 34.03 2.56 17.73
N LEU A 189 33.07 2.03 16.97
CA LEU A 189 31.67 1.97 17.38
C LEU A 189 31.23 0.58 17.86
N GLY A 190 32.07 -0.45 17.71
CA GLY A 190 31.71 -1.83 18.06
C GLY A 190 30.60 -2.44 17.19
N ALA A 191 30.33 -1.81 16.04
CA ALA A 191 29.23 -2.18 15.17
C ALA A 191 29.39 -3.63 14.65
N ALA A 192 28.37 -4.47 14.82
CA ALA A 192 28.37 -5.80 14.22
C ALA A 192 28.32 -5.68 12.70
N ALA A 193 29.04 -6.56 11.99
CA ALA A 193 28.96 -6.61 10.52
C ALA A 193 27.51 -6.73 10.04
N ASP A 194 26.66 -7.40 10.82
CA ASP A 194 25.25 -7.67 10.51
C ASP A 194 24.32 -6.47 10.76
N SER A 195 24.64 -5.60 11.75
CA SER A 195 23.88 -4.35 11.97
C SER A 195 24.22 -3.27 10.95
N LEU A 196 25.33 -3.46 10.21
CA LEU A 196 25.79 -2.62 9.11
C LEU A 196 25.56 -3.26 7.73
N SER A 197 25.37 -4.58 7.60
CA SER A 197 25.10 -5.25 6.32
C SER A 197 23.63 -5.19 5.90
N SER A 198 22.72 -4.93 6.84
CA SER A 198 21.36 -4.47 6.52
C SER A 198 21.35 -3.05 5.90
N MET A 199 22.52 -2.44 5.65
CA MET A 199 22.72 -1.18 4.93
C MET A 199 23.01 -1.36 3.43
N ASP A 200 22.81 -2.56 2.85
CA ASP A 200 22.98 -2.85 1.41
C ASP A 200 21.94 -2.16 0.49
N GLY A 201 21.23 -1.16 0.99
CA GLY A 201 20.61 -0.16 0.14
C GLY A 201 21.64 0.94 -0.15
N PRO A 202 22.09 1.17 -1.40
CA PRO A 202 22.74 2.44 -1.70
C PRO A 202 21.80 3.54 -1.24
N THR A 203 22.33 4.56 -0.56
CA THR A 203 21.60 5.80 -0.32
C THR A 203 21.40 6.49 -1.68
N GLN A 204 20.65 5.90 -2.60
CA GLN A 204 20.47 6.42 -3.96
C GLN A 204 19.80 7.78 -3.88
N ILE A 205 20.61 8.82 -4.10
CA ILE A 205 20.10 10.11 -4.51
C ILE A 205 19.95 9.99 -6.02
N SER A 206 18.78 9.56 -6.47
CA SER A 206 18.39 9.68 -7.87
C SER A 206 17.23 10.66 -7.96
N ASP A 207 17.42 11.73 -8.74
CA ASP A 207 16.43 12.62 -9.33
C ASP A 207 15.03 12.66 -8.67
N ALA A 208 14.96 13.22 -7.45
CA ALA A 208 13.92 14.14 -6.94
C ALA A 208 13.96 14.26 -5.40
N SER A 209 14.70 15.25 -4.88
CA SER A 209 14.65 15.78 -3.49
C SER A 209 14.90 14.82 -2.32
N ILE A 210 15.27 15.36 -1.15
CA ILE A 210 15.23 14.59 0.11
C ILE A 210 13.83 14.04 0.27
N SER A 211 13.75 12.73 0.36
CA SER A 211 12.75 12.16 1.24
C SER A 211 13.31 10.88 1.84
N SER A 212 13.24 10.81 3.16
CA SER A 212 13.20 9.55 3.88
C SER A 212 12.20 8.62 3.20
N CYS A 213 12.65 7.60 2.47
CA CYS A 213 11.78 6.57 1.95
C CYS A 213 12.50 5.22 2.05
N ASP A 214 12.39 4.53 3.19
CA ASP A 214 11.38 3.45 3.33
C ASP A 214 9.92 3.82 3.60
N LEU A 215 9.52 5.09 3.80
CA LEU A 215 8.12 5.43 4.09
C LEU A 215 7.61 6.67 3.33
N VAL A 216 6.75 6.41 2.34
CA VAL A 216 5.67 7.28 1.79
C VAL A 216 5.95 8.08 0.48
N ASP A 217 5.35 7.55 -0.58
CA ASP A 217 4.86 8.16 -1.84
C ASP A 217 4.57 9.68 -1.78
N THR A 218 5.44 10.54 -2.34
CA THR A 218 5.05 11.90 -2.80
C THR A 218 5.89 12.38 -3.99
N LYS A 219 5.30 12.37 -5.19
CA LYS A 219 5.85 12.83 -6.47
C LYS A 219 6.03 14.37 -6.61
N THR A 220 6.01 15.18 -5.55
CA THR A 220 5.74 16.63 -5.72
C THR A 220 6.44 17.60 -4.75
N MET A 221 7.72 17.41 -4.40
CA MET A 221 8.54 18.46 -3.76
C MET A 221 9.95 18.50 -4.39
N PRO A 222 10.44 19.64 -4.90
CA PRO A 222 11.80 19.76 -5.44
C PRO A 222 12.73 20.54 -4.48
N GLY A 223 13.70 19.90 -3.82
CA GLY A 223 14.87 20.58 -3.19
C GLY A 223 15.29 20.12 -1.78
N GLY A 224 16.60 20.20 -1.49
CA GLY A 224 17.31 19.69 -0.28
C GLY A 224 17.71 18.24 -0.53
N ASN A 225 18.87 17.63 -0.19
CA ASN A 225 19.89 17.72 0.88
C ASN A 225 21.23 17.93 0.19
N ASN A 226 21.91 19.04 0.47
CA ASN A 226 23.28 19.22 -0.01
C ASN A 226 24.24 18.69 1.05
N LEU A 227 25.23 17.90 0.63
CA LEU A 227 26.38 17.59 1.46
C LEU A 227 27.16 18.88 1.68
N PHE A 228 27.50 19.21 2.93
CA PHE A 228 28.29 20.40 3.20
C PHE A 228 29.69 20.25 2.58
N PRO A 229 30.23 21.25 1.86
CA PRO A 229 31.49 21.12 1.12
C PRO A 229 32.72 21.22 2.05
N VAL A 230 32.78 20.38 3.08
CA VAL A 230 33.92 20.22 4.00
C VAL A 230 34.45 18.79 4.00
N ALA A 231 35.76 18.66 4.03
CA ALA A 231 36.46 17.41 4.28
C ALA A 231 37.16 17.44 5.65
N VAL A 232 37.22 16.29 6.30
CA VAL A 232 38.01 16.09 7.52
C VAL A 232 39.46 15.89 7.11
N ALA A 233 40.31 16.88 7.42
CA ALA A 233 41.74 16.90 7.11
C ALA A 233 42.63 16.67 8.36
N ASP A 234 42.01 16.29 9.46
CA ASP A 234 42.67 16.05 10.75
C ASP A 234 43.34 14.66 10.77
N PRO A 235 44.67 14.57 10.92
CA PRO A 235 45.36 13.29 10.97
C PRO A 235 45.04 12.47 12.23
N ASP A 236 44.59 13.11 13.31
CA ASP A 236 44.23 12.46 14.57
C ASP A 236 42.75 12.03 14.61
N ALA A 237 41.96 12.40 13.60
CA ALA A 237 40.59 11.96 13.47
C ALA A 237 40.50 10.61 12.73
N VAL A 238 39.68 9.72 13.27
CA VAL A 238 39.34 8.46 12.61
C VAL A 238 38.22 8.71 11.62
N ILE A 239 38.49 8.49 10.33
CA ILE A 239 37.46 8.56 9.29
C ILE A 239 36.55 7.32 9.37
N LEU A 240 35.25 7.58 9.43
CA LEU A 240 34.17 6.62 9.56
C LEU A 240 33.30 6.53 8.29
N GLY A 241 33.41 7.50 7.38
CA GLY A 241 32.75 7.47 6.08
C GLY A 241 33.33 8.49 5.10
N ARG A 242 33.29 8.14 3.82
CA ARG A 242 33.91 8.91 2.73
C ARG A 242 32.95 9.15 1.58
N THR A 243 33.17 10.20 0.81
CA THR A 243 32.57 10.35 -0.52
C THR A 243 33.33 9.50 -1.56
N PRO A 244 32.74 9.23 -2.75
CA PRO A 244 33.40 8.45 -3.81
C PRO A 244 34.74 9.03 -4.29
N ASP A 245 34.99 10.33 -4.08
CA ASP A 245 36.27 11.00 -4.35
C ASP A 245 37.33 10.77 -3.25
N GLY A 246 37.03 9.93 -2.24
CA GLY A 246 37.91 9.55 -1.14
C GLY A 246 37.94 10.53 0.04
N ALA A 247 37.27 11.68 -0.06
CA ALA A 247 37.27 12.68 1.02
C ALA A 247 36.52 12.17 2.26
N GLY A 248 37.14 12.29 3.44
CA GLY A 248 36.49 11.94 4.72
C GLY A 248 35.39 12.94 5.05
N ARG A 249 34.15 12.47 5.23
CA ARG A 249 32.95 13.29 5.49
C ARG A 249 32.23 12.94 6.79
N PHE A 250 32.60 11.83 7.40
CA PHE A 250 32.12 11.40 8.71
C PHE A 250 33.32 10.91 9.50
N ALA A 251 33.53 11.45 10.69
CA ALA A 251 34.73 11.16 11.48
C ALA A 251 34.49 11.26 12.99
N LEU A 252 35.40 10.67 13.74
CA LEU A 252 35.43 10.65 15.19
C LEU A 252 36.83 11.01 15.69
N LYS A 253 36.91 11.84 16.74
CA LYS A 253 38.16 12.20 17.41
C LYS A 253 37.94 12.18 18.92
N ARG A 254 38.82 11.50 19.64
CA ARG A 254 38.76 11.40 21.11
C ARG A 254 39.63 12.48 21.73
N PHE A 255 39.11 13.12 22.77
CA PHE A 255 39.81 14.09 23.58
C PHE A 255 39.88 13.62 25.04
N PRO A 256 40.77 14.18 25.86
CA PRO A 256 40.71 14.00 27.30
C PRO A 256 39.34 14.45 27.83
N GLY A 257 38.54 13.48 28.29
CA GLY A 257 37.24 13.76 28.92
C GLY A 257 36.06 14.06 28.00
N TRP A 258 36.18 13.91 26.67
CA TRP A 258 35.04 13.96 25.74
C TRP A 258 35.39 13.37 24.35
N THR A 259 34.40 13.11 23.51
CA THR A 259 34.57 12.63 22.13
C THR A 259 33.82 13.52 21.16
N SER A 260 34.49 13.96 20.10
CA SER A 260 33.88 14.69 19.00
C SER A 260 33.52 13.73 17.87
N VAL A 261 32.28 13.81 17.39
CA VAL A 261 31.82 13.12 16.19
C VAL A 261 31.29 14.18 15.22
N TYR A 262 31.83 14.20 14.01
CA TYR A 262 31.41 15.14 12.98
C TYR A 262 30.86 14.40 11.78
N SER A 263 29.72 14.83 11.27
CA SER A 263 29.18 14.42 9.98
C SER A 263 28.89 15.63 9.11
N ALA A 264 29.44 15.67 7.90
CA ALA A 264 29.10 16.68 6.89
C ALA A 264 27.68 16.51 6.32
N THR A 265 27.02 15.38 6.62
CA THR A 265 25.62 15.17 6.31
C THR A 265 24.73 15.79 7.38
N CYS A 266 23.52 16.10 6.96
CA CYS A 266 22.45 16.49 7.86
C CYS A 266 21.91 15.29 8.67
N LEU A 267 21.86 14.10 8.08
CA LEU A 267 21.26 12.92 8.70
C LEU A 267 22.25 11.75 8.77
N LEU A 268 22.16 10.96 9.85
CA LEU A 268 22.79 9.65 9.95
C LEU A 268 21.71 8.58 10.13
N PRO A 269 21.90 7.36 9.60
CA PRO A 269 20.97 6.25 9.84
C PRO A 269 20.84 5.94 11.34
N ALA A 270 19.64 5.57 11.78
CA ALA A 270 19.37 5.24 13.18
C ALA A 270 20.30 4.15 13.76
N PRO A 271 20.70 3.09 13.01
CA PRO A 271 21.69 2.13 13.49
C PRO A 271 23.04 2.77 13.82
N VAL A 272 23.54 3.72 13.00
CA VAL A 272 24.80 4.43 13.27
C VAL A 272 24.70 5.22 14.57
N VAL A 273 23.61 5.97 14.73
CA VAL A 273 23.39 6.77 15.95
C VAL A 273 23.23 5.86 17.18
N ARG A 274 22.60 4.70 17.04
CA ARG A 274 22.52 3.68 18.09
C ARG A 274 23.90 3.16 18.49
N GLU A 275 24.77 2.87 17.55
CA GLU A 275 26.15 2.45 17.85
C GLU A 275 26.95 3.57 18.52
N ILE A 276 26.78 4.85 18.11
CA ILE A 276 27.37 6.00 18.82
C ILE A 276 26.85 6.08 20.26
N ALA A 277 25.54 5.91 20.47
CA ALA A 277 24.93 5.89 21.80
C ALA A 277 25.47 4.74 22.65
N ARG A 278 25.63 3.54 22.08
CA ARG A 278 26.24 2.37 22.73
C ARG A 278 27.69 2.62 23.11
N MET A 279 28.51 3.12 22.19
CA MET A 279 29.92 3.50 22.44
C MET A 279 30.03 4.51 23.59
N THR A 280 29.08 5.45 23.66
CA THR A 280 29.02 6.48 24.71
C THR A 280 28.54 5.94 26.06
N GLY A 281 28.08 4.69 26.12
CA GLY A 281 27.53 4.10 27.35
C GLY A 281 26.12 4.59 27.69
N CYS A 282 25.34 5.03 26.69
CA CYS A 282 23.91 5.28 26.86
C CYS A 282 23.16 3.95 27.00
N HIS A 283 22.15 3.91 27.87
CA HIS A 283 21.27 2.76 28.03
C HIS A 283 20.35 2.65 26.82
N LEU A 284 20.52 1.58 26.04
CA LEU A 284 19.64 1.21 24.95
C LEU A 284 18.58 0.24 25.48
N TYR A 285 17.32 0.66 25.46
CA TYR A 285 16.20 -0.19 25.81
C TYR A 285 15.86 -1.20 24.71
N ASN A 286 16.26 -0.96 23.46
CA ASN A 286 15.96 -1.85 22.34
C ASN A 286 17.13 -1.88 21.34
N GLY A 287 17.52 -3.07 20.86
CA GLY A 287 18.57 -3.25 19.86
C GLY A 287 18.08 -3.27 18.41
N ASN A 288 16.79 -3.52 18.17
CA ASN A 288 16.22 -3.91 16.88
C ASN A 288 15.59 -2.75 16.08
N GLY A 289 15.69 -1.51 16.58
CA GLY A 289 15.17 -0.34 15.88
C GLY A 289 13.69 -0.08 16.09
N ASP A 290 13.15 -0.48 17.25
CA ASP A 290 11.80 -0.10 17.67
C ASP A 290 11.79 1.27 18.35
N ALA A 291 10.63 1.91 18.35
CA ALA A 291 10.46 3.17 19.05
C ALA A 291 10.23 2.96 20.54
N VAL A 292 11.06 3.61 21.37
CA VAL A 292 11.00 3.52 22.83
C VAL A 292 10.62 4.85 23.45
N PHE A 293 9.70 4.82 24.41
CA PHE A 293 9.37 5.94 25.28
C PHE A 293 9.56 5.51 26.74
N GLN A 294 10.29 6.29 27.55
CA GLN A 294 10.62 5.89 28.92
C GLN A 294 10.36 6.99 29.94
N ARG A 295 9.82 6.59 31.09
CA ARG A 295 9.66 7.46 32.27
C ARG A 295 9.66 6.63 33.55
N GLY A 296 10.64 6.87 34.43
CA GLY A 296 10.81 6.09 35.65
C GLY A 296 10.85 4.57 35.35
N PRO A 297 10.09 3.74 36.07
CA PRO A 297 10.04 2.29 35.86
C PRO A 297 9.11 1.85 34.72
N PHE A 298 8.79 2.72 33.75
CA PHE A 298 7.94 2.40 32.60
C PHE A 298 8.70 2.55 31.28
N ALA A 299 8.54 1.58 30.39
CA ALA A 299 9.02 1.64 29.02
C ALA A 299 7.92 1.16 28.06
N ALA A 300 7.53 2.03 27.12
CA ALA A 300 6.66 1.64 26.02
C ALA A 300 7.51 1.35 24.78
N VAL A 301 7.25 0.21 24.13
CA VAL A 301 7.92 -0.21 22.90
C VAL A 301 6.89 -0.29 21.78
N HIS A 302 7.14 0.44 20.70
CA HIS A 302 6.32 0.41 19.49
C HIS A 302 7.11 -0.22 18.33
N THR A 303 6.58 -1.31 17.80
CA THR A 303 7.31 -2.21 16.90
C THR A 303 7.33 -1.70 15.45
N ALA A 304 8.53 -1.65 14.87
CA ALA A 304 8.73 -1.16 13.49
C ALA A 304 8.54 -2.27 12.43
N SER A 305 8.60 -3.53 12.84
CA SER A 305 8.50 -4.73 11.99
C SER A 305 7.62 -5.80 12.64
N ASP A 306 7.28 -6.84 11.88
CA ASP A 306 6.74 -8.08 12.44
C ASP A 306 7.89 -8.94 13.01
N GLY A 307 7.58 -9.80 13.98
CA GLY A 307 8.47 -10.87 14.43
C GLY A 307 8.95 -10.70 15.87
N GLN A 308 10.22 -11.03 16.10
CA GLN A 308 10.83 -11.04 17.43
C GLN A 308 11.45 -9.67 17.77
N HIS A 309 11.07 -9.16 18.94
CA HIS A 309 11.52 -7.88 19.50
C HIS A 309 12.10 -8.08 20.89
N GLU A 310 12.78 -7.05 21.40
CA GLU A 310 13.37 -7.07 22.74
C GLU A 310 13.20 -5.75 23.49
N VAL A 311 13.25 -5.84 24.81
CA VAL A 311 13.38 -4.70 25.71
C VAL A 311 14.42 -5.00 26.80
N LEU A 312 15.32 -4.06 27.06
CA LEU A 312 16.37 -4.13 28.08
C LEU A 312 16.13 -3.11 29.20
N PHE A 313 16.12 -3.57 30.44
CA PHE A 313 15.82 -2.77 31.63
C PHE A 313 17.11 -2.29 32.34
N LYS A 314 17.01 -1.17 33.07
CA LYS A 314 18.15 -0.60 33.84
C LYS A 314 18.44 -1.34 35.16
N SER A 315 17.54 -2.21 35.60
CA SER A 315 17.61 -2.88 36.90
C SER A 315 17.02 -4.28 36.83
N ASP A 316 17.58 -5.19 37.62
CA ASP A 316 17.04 -6.54 37.81
C ASP A 316 15.69 -6.50 38.53
N GLY A 317 14.83 -7.47 38.21
CA GLY A 317 13.53 -7.60 38.85
C GLY A 317 12.46 -8.16 37.92
N LYS A 318 11.28 -8.40 38.48
CA LYS A 318 10.10 -8.81 37.72
C LYS A 318 9.57 -7.63 36.89
N VAL A 319 8.97 -7.94 35.74
CA VAL A 319 8.42 -6.95 34.82
C VAL A 319 6.98 -7.30 34.51
N LEU A 320 6.06 -6.35 34.62
CA LEU A 320 4.69 -6.47 34.16
C LEU A 320 4.59 -6.05 32.69
N ASP A 321 4.08 -6.91 31.82
CA ASP A 321 3.46 -6.48 30.56
C ASP A 321 2.04 -6.01 30.88
N PHE A 322 1.83 -4.69 30.80
CA PHE A 322 0.58 -4.07 31.22
C PHE A 322 -0.63 -4.50 30.37
N TYR A 323 -0.44 -4.70 29.07
CA TYR A 323 -1.57 -5.01 28.18
C TYR A 323 -1.92 -6.50 28.19
N GLU A 324 -0.95 -7.38 28.42
CA GLU A 324 -1.21 -8.81 28.60
C GLU A 324 -1.58 -9.17 30.04
N GLY A 325 -1.23 -8.32 31.02
CA GLY A 325 -1.43 -8.59 32.44
C GLY A 325 -0.48 -9.64 33.00
N THR A 326 0.63 -9.94 32.30
CA THR A 326 1.56 -11.02 32.64
C THR A 326 2.79 -10.49 33.37
N ILE A 327 3.22 -11.20 34.41
CA ILE A 327 4.48 -10.91 35.12
C ILE A 327 5.58 -11.78 34.53
N LEU A 328 6.60 -11.14 33.99
CA LEU A 328 7.73 -11.73 33.29
C LEU A 328 8.99 -11.64 34.16
N SER A 329 9.91 -12.59 33.97
CA SER A 329 11.23 -12.62 34.62
C SER A 329 12.31 -12.42 33.56
N PRO A 330 12.91 -11.21 33.45
CA PRO A 330 13.96 -10.93 32.49
C PRO A 330 15.19 -11.82 32.67
N VAL A 331 15.81 -12.21 31.56
CA VAL A 331 17.12 -12.88 31.56
C VAL A 331 18.16 -11.84 31.18
N ASN A 332 19.16 -11.58 32.04
CA ASN A 332 20.13 -10.50 31.85
C ASN A 332 19.46 -9.14 31.58
N ASN A 333 18.45 -8.79 32.39
CA ASN A 333 17.63 -7.58 32.22
C ASN A 333 16.90 -7.47 30.88
N ARG A 334 16.77 -8.56 30.12
CA ARG A 334 16.15 -8.57 28.80
C ARG A 334 14.87 -9.40 28.80
N ILE A 335 13.85 -8.86 28.14
CA ILE A 335 12.66 -9.61 27.71
C ILE A 335 12.65 -9.65 26.19
N VAL A 336 12.43 -10.84 25.64
CA VAL A 336 12.22 -11.09 24.23
C VAL A 336 10.75 -11.44 24.03
N PHE A 337 10.09 -10.81 23.06
CA PHE A 337 8.66 -11.00 22.80
C PHE A 337 8.37 -10.99 21.30
N HIS A 338 7.26 -11.60 20.89
CA HIS A 338 6.78 -11.57 19.50
C HIS A 338 5.66 -10.54 19.36
N ALA A 339 5.71 -9.74 18.29
CA ALA A 339 4.72 -8.70 18.02
C ALA A 339 4.59 -8.44 16.52
N ARG A 340 3.47 -7.83 16.13
CA ARG A 340 3.26 -7.37 14.74
C ARG A 340 3.75 -5.93 14.57
N LYS A 341 4.05 -5.52 13.34
CA LYS A 341 4.35 -4.13 12.98
C LYS A 341 3.21 -3.23 13.43
N GLY A 342 3.55 -2.18 14.16
CA GLY A 342 2.60 -1.19 14.66
C GLY A 342 1.96 -1.56 16.01
N GLU A 343 2.27 -2.72 16.57
CA GLU A 343 1.89 -3.08 17.93
C GLU A 343 2.62 -2.20 18.95
N THR A 344 2.03 -2.01 20.13
CA THR A 344 2.64 -1.21 21.20
C THR A 344 2.47 -1.93 22.52
N LYS A 345 3.58 -2.22 23.19
CA LYS A 345 3.63 -2.82 24.52
C LYS A 345 4.00 -1.76 25.55
N LEU A 346 3.57 -1.95 26.80
CA LEU A 346 3.95 -1.13 27.94
C LEU A 346 4.47 -2.05 29.04
N PHE A 347 5.73 -1.88 29.40
CA PHE A 347 6.40 -2.65 30.44
C PHE A 347 6.58 -1.80 31.70
N TYR A 348 6.39 -2.43 32.86
CA TYR A 348 6.59 -1.81 34.17
C TYR A 348 7.44 -2.69 35.07
N TRP A 349 8.51 -2.16 35.65
CA TRP A 349 9.45 -2.92 36.51
C TRP A 349 9.61 -2.33 37.91
N GLY A 350 8.60 -1.58 38.38
CA GLY A 350 8.58 -1.01 39.73
C GLY A 350 7.88 -1.93 40.73
N ASP A 351 7.12 -1.31 41.64
CA ASP A 351 6.26 -2.00 42.61
C ASP A 351 4.98 -2.50 41.92
N ILE A 352 5.06 -3.70 41.32
CA ILE A 352 4.00 -4.30 40.49
C ILE A 352 2.69 -4.44 41.27
N GLU A 353 2.76 -4.90 42.52
CA GLU A 353 1.57 -5.11 43.35
C GLU A 353 0.85 -3.79 43.63
N ARG A 354 1.61 -2.75 44.01
CA ARG A 354 1.04 -1.42 44.23
C ARG A 354 0.44 -0.84 42.95
N PHE A 355 1.12 -0.98 41.81
CA PHE A 355 0.62 -0.46 40.54
C PHE A 355 -0.68 -1.15 40.11
N GLN A 356 -0.76 -2.48 40.22
CA GLN A 356 -1.98 -3.24 39.94
C GLN A 356 -3.12 -2.85 40.89
N ALA A 357 -2.84 -2.64 42.18
CA ALA A 357 -3.83 -2.21 43.16
C ALA A 357 -4.40 -0.82 42.85
N GLU A 358 -3.55 0.15 42.49
CA GLU A 358 -4.02 1.49 42.10
C GLU A 358 -4.78 1.47 40.77
N PHE A 359 -4.39 0.62 39.81
CA PHE A 359 -5.12 0.46 38.55
C PHE A 359 -6.52 -0.13 38.77
N ALA A 360 -6.63 -1.21 39.54
CA ALA A 360 -7.92 -1.84 39.88
C ALA A 360 -8.84 -0.87 40.65
N LYS A 361 -8.27 -0.05 41.53
CA LYS A 361 -9.00 1.02 42.24
C LYS A 361 -9.51 2.09 41.27
N ALA A 362 -8.71 2.51 40.31
CA ALA A 362 -9.13 3.45 39.27
C ALA A 362 -10.25 2.88 38.40
N GLU A 363 -10.18 1.61 38.02
CA GLU A 363 -11.23 0.91 37.27
C GLU A 363 -12.56 0.90 38.04
N LYS A 364 -12.53 0.49 39.31
CA LYS A 364 -13.72 0.47 40.18
C LYS A 364 -14.35 1.87 40.33
N HIS A 365 -13.52 2.90 40.45
CA HIS A 365 -14.00 4.29 40.51
C HIS A 365 -14.67 4.70 39.19
N PHE A 366 -14.05 4.39 38.05
CA PHE A 366 -14.59 4.70 36.73
C PHE A 366 -15.93 4.01 36.47
N ASP A 367 -16.04 2.70 36.76
CA ASP A 367 -17.28 1.96 36.56
C ASP A 367 -18.40 2.50 37.47
N SER A 368 -18.09 2.83 38.73
CA SER A 368 -19.06 3.49 39.62
C SER A 368 -19.51 4.86 39.10
N ALA A 369 -18.61 5.66 38.55
CA ALA A 369 -18.94 6.95 37.95
C ALA A 369 -19.80 6.80 36.68
N LEU A 370 -19.49 5.80 35.85
CA LEU A 370 -20.25 5.48 34.65
C LEU A 370 -21.67 5.03 34.99
N ASP A 371 -21.86 4.21 36.01
CA ASP A 371 -23.18 3.76 36.44
C ASP A 371 -24.02 4.91 36.99
N LYS A 372 -23.42 5.81 37.79
CA LYS A 372 -24.07 7.05 38.24
C LYS A 372 -24.46 7.94 37.06
N PHE A 373 -23.59 8.09 36.06
CA PHE A 373 -23.89 8.86 34.86
C PHE A 373 -25.05 8.27 34.08
N LYS A 374 -25.07 6.94 33.86
CA LYS A 374 -26.19 6.25 33.19
C LYS A 374 -27.50 6.42 33.94
N ALA A 375 -27.47 6.37 35.28
CA ALA A 375 -28.65 6.56 36.11
C ALA A 375 -29.17 8.02 36.08
N ALA A 376 -28.27 9.00 36.10
CA ALA A 376 -28.61 10.43 36.09
C ALA A 376 -28.93 10.98 34.70
N SER A 377 -28.44 10.33 33.65
CA SER A 377 -28.62 10.70 32.24
C SER A 377 -29.07 9.49 31.44
N PRO A 378 -30.28 8.95 31.71
CA PRO A 378 -30.82 7.86 30.92
C PRO A 378 -30.90 8.31 29.47
N ALA A 379 -30.34 7.53 28.55
CA ALA A 379 -30.35 7.87 27.14
C ALA A 379 -31.80 8.15 26.70
N PRO A 380 -32.10 9.29 26.05
CA PRO A 380 -33.47 9.60 25.66
C PRO A 380 -34.00 8.47 24.76
N PRO A 381 -35.32 8.13 24.81
CA PRO A 381 -35.93 7.15 23.93
C PRO A 381 -35.69 7.43 22.44
N ALA A 382 -35.40 8.71 22.12
CA ALA A 382 -35.13 9.23 20.78
C ALA A 382 -33.66 9.15 20.34
N GLY A 383 -32.71 8.66 21.16
CA GLY A 383 -31.28 8.64 20.82
C GLY A 383 -30.94 7.79 19.59
N ARG A 384 -31.71 6.72 19.33
CA ARG A 384 -31.59 5.93 18.09
C ARG A 384 -32.26 6.63 16.91
N ASN A 385 -33.46 7.16 17.10
CA ASN A 385 -34.26 7.70 16.00
C ASN A 385 -33.76 9.05 15.50
N TRP A 386 -33.26 9.95 16.33
CA TRP A 386 -32.64 11.21 15.89
C TRP A 386 -31.30 10.98 15.19
N TYR A 387 -30.48 10.08 15.74
CA TYR A 387 -29.21 9.67 15.13
C TYR A 387 -29.44 9.00 13.75
N ASN A 388 -30.48 8.15 13.64
CA ASN A 388 -30.90 7.53 12.39
C ASN A 388 -31.63 8.51 11.44
N TYR A 389 -32.40 9.48 11.95
CA TYR A 389 -33.10 10.50 11.15
C TYR A 389 -32.13 11.45 10.46
N VAL A 390 -31.07 11.87 11.14
CA VAL A 390 -30.00 12.71 10.56
C VAL A 390 -29.18 11.94 9.52
N LEU A 391 -29.01 10.62 9.67
CA LEU A 391 -28.43 9.73 8.65
C LEU A 391 -29.34 9.57 7.43
N ASN A 392 -30.65 9.42 7.65
CA ASN A 392 -31.61 9.05 6.61
C ASN A 392 -32.06 10.21 5.70
N ASN A 393 -31.87 11.48 6.09
CA ASN A 393 -32.46 12.64 5.39
C ASN A 393 -31.49 13.50 4.55
N ARG A 394 -30.26 13.04 4.27
CA ARG A 394 -29.39 13.72 3.28
C ARG A 394 -29.40 12.97 1.94
N ARG A 395 -30.18 13.48 0.98
CA ARG A 395 -30.09 13.04 -0.43
C ARG A 395 -28.68 13.30 -0.97
N PRO A 396 -27.97 12.30 -1.54
CA PRO A 396 -26.71 12.53 -2.24
C PRO A 396 -26.94 13.22 -3.59
N LYS A 397 -26.05 14.14 -3.98
CA LYS A 397 -25.96 14.66 -5.35
C LYS A 397 -25.27 13.63 -6.28
N PRO A 398 -25.51 13.67 -7.62
CA PRO A 398 -25.47 12.49 -8.49
C PRO A 398 -24.12 12.03 -9.07
N TRP A 399 -22.95 12.47 -8.59
CA TRP A 399 -21.70 12.28 -9.35
C TRP A 399 -20.58 11.61 -8.53
N ASN A 400 -19.96 10.57 -9.15
CA ASN A 400 -18.67 9.91 -8.89
C ASN A 400 -18.58 8.65 -7.98
N TYR A 401 -18.84 7.44 -8.50
CA TYR A 401 -18.41 6.18 -7.83
C TYR A 401 -17.14 5.58 -8.48
N GLY A 402 -16.13 5.28 -7.65
CA GLY A 402 -14.77 4.79 -7.98
C GLY A 402 -14.57 3.27 -7.86
N PRO A 403 -13.31 2.75 -7.91
CA PRO A 403 -13.00 1.35 -8.26
C PRO A 403 -12.74 0.45 -7.03
N PHE A 404 -13.61 -0.53 -6.75
CA PHE A 404 -13.37 -1.54 -5.70
C PHE A 404 -14.13 -2.86 -5.83
N PRO A 405 -13.52 -4.02 -5.46
CA PRO A 405 -14.12 -5.35 -5.53
C PRO A 405 -15.19 -5.58 -4.45
N ILE A 406 -16.06 -6.56 -4.69
CA ILE A 406 -17.12 -7.02 -3.79
C ILE A 406 -16.53 -7.20 -2.38
N SER A 407 -16.91 -6.31 -1.46
CA SER A 407 -16.62 -6.46 -0.04
C SER A 407 -17.83 -7.08 0.65
N SER A 408 -17.57 -8.06 1.50
CA SER A 408 -18.53 -8.84 2.26
C SER A 408 -19.38 -7.98 3.19
N PHE A 409 -20.56 -7.56 2.74
CA PHE A 409 -21.57 -6.89 3.58
C PHE A 409 -22.72 -7.80 4.02
N VAL A 410 -22.66 -9.09 3.69
CA VAL A 410 -23.46 -10.11 4.36
C VAL A 410 -22.50 -10.91 5.22
N PRO A 411 -22.57 -10.80 6.55
CA PRO A 411 -21.83 -11.69 7.46
C PRO A 411 -21.99 -13.13 6.99
N ASN A 412 -20.89 -13.86 6.75
CA ASN A 412 -20.89 -15.29 6.41
C ASN A 412 -21.69 -15.73 5.15
N ALA A 413 -21.93 -14.83 4.19
CA ALA A 413 -22.28 -15.25 2.82
C ALA A 413 -21.02 -15.71 2.07
N MET A 414 -21.17 -16.67 1.15
CA MET A 414 -20.08 -17.03 0.25
C MET A 414 -19.96 -15.96 -0.82
N VAL A 415 -18.83 -15.26 -0.83
CA VAL A 415 -18.52 -14.21 -1.80
C VAL A 415 -17.30 -14.64 -2.59
N PHE A 416 -17.49 -14.83 -3.90
CA PHE A 416 -16.40 -15.07 -4.82
C PHE A 416 -16.14 -13.81 -5.63
N ALA A 417 -14.98 -13.21 -5.38
CA ALA A 417 -14.52 -12.01 -6.08
C ALA A 417 -13.11 -12.25 -6.62
N GLY A 418 -12.90 -11.97 -7.90
CA GLY A 418 -11.61 -12.12 -8.58
C GLY A 418 -11.69 -11.65 -10.02
N PRO A 419 -10.57 -11.56 -10.75
CA PRO A 419 -10.63 -11.44 -12.20
C PRO A 419 -11.20 -12.76 -12.73
N PHE A 420 -12.44 -12.76 -13.23
CA PHE A 420 -12.96 -13.87 -14.02
C PHE A 420 -12.64 -13.55 -15.47
N ASP A 421 -12.02 -14.51 -16.19
CA ASP A 421 -11.46 -14.24 -17.51
C ASP A 421 -12.58 -14.14 -18.56
N SER A 422 -13.79 -14.60 -18.22
CA SER A 422 -15.02 -14.33 -18.97
C SER A 422 -16.29 -14.47 -18.11
N ALA A 423 -17.38 -13.84 -18.56
CA ALA A 423 -18.73 -14.02 -18.00
C ALA A 423 -19.13 -15.51 -17.92
N ARG A 424 -18.71 -16.31 -18.89
CA ARG A 424 -19.02 -17.74 -19.01
C ARG A 424 -18.43 -18.56 -17.85
N GLU A 425 -17.21 -18.24 -17.42
CA GLU A 425 -16.52 -18.89 -16.30
C GLU A 425 -17.26 -18.62 -14.98
N LEU A 426 -17.66 -17.36 -14.76
CA LEU A 426 -18.42 -16.94 -13.58
C LEU A 426 -19.77 -17.70 -13.45
N TYR A 427 -20.51 -17.82 -14.55
CA TYR A 427 -21.82 -18.47 -14.54
C TYR A 427 -21.72 -20.00 -14.41
N ALA A 428 -20.66 -20.63 -14.92
CA ALA A 428 -20.42 -22.07 -14.70
C ALA A 428 -20.06 -22.35 -13.23
N LEU A 429 -19.26 -21.47 -12.60
CA LEU A 429 -18.93 -21.54 -11.18
C LEU A 429 -20.19 -21.47 -10.29
N ALA A 430 -21.17 -20.65 -10.67
CA ALA A 430 -22.46 -20.54 -9.98
C ALA A 430 -23.21 -21.88 -9.85
N GLU A 431 -23.10 -22.73 -10.88
CA GLU A 431 -23.71 -24.06 -10.84
C GLU A 431 -22.93 -25.03 -9.96
N SER A 432 -21.59 -24.94 -9.93
CA SER A 432 -20.72 -25.79 -9.10
C SER A 432 -20.86 -25.55 -7.59
N VAL A 433 -21.22 -24.33 -7.16
CA VAL A 433 -21.53 -23.99 -5.76
C VAL A 433 -22.66 -24.88 -5.19
N LYS A 434 -23.49 -25.50 -6.04
CA LYS A 434 -24.48 -26.50 -5.62
C LYS A 434 -23.85 -27.74 -4.97
N GLU A 435 -22.65 -28.17 -5.35
CA GLU A 435 -22.03 -29.37 -4.77
C GLU A 435 -21.51 -29.11 -3.34
N VAL A 436 -21.12 -27.87 -3.06
CA VAL A 436 -20.76 -27.37 -1.72
C VAL A 436 -21.96 -27.35 -0.75
N LYS A 437 -23.22 -27.51 -1.26
CA LYS A 437 -24.47 -27.60 -0.47
C LYS A 437 -24.40 -28.51 0.75
N ARG A 438 -23.63 -29.60 0.68
CA ARG A 438 -23.59 -30.62 1.75
C ARG A 438 -22.94 -30.08 3.03
N ALA A 439 -21.92 -29.23 2.92
CA ALA A 439 -21.21 -28.66 4.07
C ALA A 439 -21.97 -27.51 4.76
N LEU A 440 -22.89 -26.85 4.04
CA LEU A 440 -23.56 -25.62 4.50
C LEU A 440 -24.87 -25.86 5.27
N ARG A 441 -25.44 -27.08 5.22
CA ARG A 441 -26.73 -27.39 5.87
C ARG A 441 -26.63 -27.57 7.40
N GLU A 442 -25.43 -27.79 7.93
CA GLU A 442 -25.20 -28.10 9.35
C GLU A 442 -24.93 -26.86 10.21
N GLY A 443 -24.93 -25.66 9.62
CA GLY A 443 -24.79 -24.41 10.38
C GLY A 443 -26.01 -24.12 11.26
N PRO A 444 -25.80 -23.56 12.46
CA PRO A 444 -26.92 -23.20 13.33
C PRO A 444 -27.81 -22.16 12.64
N LEU A 445 -29.12 -22.22 12.89
CA LEU A 445 -29.99 -21.06 12.67
C LEU A 445 -29.33 -19.87 13.39
N PRO A 446 -29.33 -18.65 12.82
CA PRO A 446 -28.97 -17.50 13.61
C PRO A 446 -29.92 -17.51 14.81
N GLU A 447 -29.41 -17.82 16.01
CA GLU A 447 -30.18 -17.66 17.22
C GLU A 447 -30.72 -16.23 17.18
N GLN A 448 -32.01 -16.05 17.53
CA GLN A 448 -32.56 -14.72 17.82
C GLN A 448 -31.92 -14.17 19.12
N SER A 449 -30.60 -14.24 19.23
CA SER A 449 -29.85 -13.74 20.35
C SER A 449 -29.64 -12.26 20.12
N GLU A 450 -29.97 -11.49 21.15
CA GLU A 450 -29.64 -10.07 21.31
C GLU A 450 -28.11 -9.79 21.25
N SER A 451 -27.28 -10.81 21.00
CA SER A 451 -25.81 -10.77 21.02
C SER A 451 -25.13 -10.67 19.65
N LEU A 452 -25.86 -10.75 18.53
CA LEU A 452 -25.32 -10.44 17.19
C LEU A 452 -25.23 -8.94 16.90
N ALA A 453 -25.28 -8.09 17.93
CA ALA A 453 -25.15 -6.63 17.87
C ALA A 453 -23.72 -6.12 17.60
N SER A 454 -22.89 -6.88 16.88
CA SER A 454 -21.59 -6.43 16.40
C SER A 454 -21.65 -6.25 14.88
N PRO A 455 -21.84 -5.03 14.36
CA PRO A 455 -21.60 -4.80 12.94
C PRO A 455 -20.12 -5.03 12.66
N LEU A 456 -19.86 -6.08 11.88
CA LEU A 456 -18.57 -6.49 11.36
C LEU A 456 -17.82 -5.31 10.73
N ALA A 457 -16.66 -5.01 11.29
CA ALA A 457 -15.69 -4.07 10.78
C ALA A 457 -14.85 -4.73 9.68
N LEU A 458 -15.24 -4.59 8.41
CA LEU A 458 -14.33 -4.74 7.27
C LEU A 458 -14.76 -3.79 6.12
N LEU A 459 -14.36 -2.53 6.27
CA LEU A 459 -14.46 -1.49 5.23
C LEU A 459 -13.04 -1.02 4.90
N ARG A 460 -12.48 -1.45 3.76
CA ARG A 460 -11.30 -0.79 3.17
C ARG A 460 -11.74 0.30 2.18
N ARG A 461 -10.99 1.42 2.17
CA ARG A 461 -11.19 2.68 1.41
C ARG A 461 -10.25 2.79 0.19
N ILE A 462 -10.73 3.33 -0.94
CA ILE A 462 -10.00 3.74 -2.15
C ILE A 462 -10.66 5.06 -2.56
N PRO A 463 -9.85 6.08 -2.90
CA PRO A 463 -10.33 7.40 -3.28
C PRO A 463 -10.93 7.45 -4.70
N GLY A 464 -11.99 8.25 -4.86
CA GLY A 464 -12.40 8.78 -6.17
C GLY A 464 -11.46 9.89 -6.64
N LYS A 465 -11.53 10.26 -7.92
CA LYS A 465 -10.63 11.21 -8.62
C LYS A 465 -10.62 12.66 -8.09
N ASP A 466 -11.42 12.95 -7.07
CA ASP A 466 -11.66 14.27 -6.49
C ASP A 466 -11.63 14.27 -4.93
N GLY A 467 -11.17 13.19 -4.30
CA GLY A 467 -10.81 13.20 -2.87
C GLY A 467 -11.98 13.22 -1.85
N ARG A 468 -13.21 12.85 -2.25
CA ARG A 468 -14.30 12.53 -1.30
C ARG A 468 -14.72 11.06 -1.37
N GLU A 469 -15.03 10.51 -0.21
CA GLU A 469 -15.49 9.13 0.05
C GLU A 469 -16.98 8.97 -0.31
N LEU A 470 -17.36 7.87 -0.97
CA LEU A 470 -18.76 7.42 -1.06
C LEU A 470 -18.89 6.05 -0.38
N SER A 471 -19.82 5.95 0.58
CA SER A 471 -20.19 4.73 1.28
C SER A 471 -21.44 4.11 0.66
N TRP A 472 -21.40 2.82 0.35
CA TRP A 472 -22.59 1.99 0.23
C TRP A 472 -22.91 1.43 1.62
N GLU A 473 -24.14 1.58 2.11
CA GLU A 473 -24.59 1.08 3.42
C GLU A 473 -25.49 -0.16 3.22
N ALA A 474 -25.13 -1.30 3.83
CA ALA A 474 -26.08 -2.37 4.11
C ALA A 474 -26.74 -2.07 5.47
N TYR A 475 -28.05 -1.81 5.47
CA TYR A 475 -28.80 -1.50 6.68
C TYR A 475 -29.19 -2.78 7.42
N HIS A 476 -28.62 -3.00 8.60
CA HIS A 476 -29.20 -3.90 9.60
C HIS A 476 -30.10 -3.07 10.52
N THR A 477 -31.40 -3.08 10.27
CA THR A 477 -32.40 -2.63 11.25
C THR A 477 -32.96 -3.88 11.92
N GLY A 478 -32.96 -3.91 13.26
CA GLY A 478 -33.42 -5.08 14.02
C GLY A 478 -34.72 -5.65 13.45
N VAL A 479 -34.73 -6.99 13.30
CA VAL A 479 -35.74 -7.84 12.62
C VAL A 479 -35.68 -7.86 11.08
N TRP A 480 -34.62 -7.33 10.45
CA TRP A 480 -34.47 -7.31 9.00
C TRP A 480 -33.07 -7.62 8.47
N ASN A 481 -33.04 -8.26 7.30
CA ASN A 481 -31.94 -8.15 6.34
C ASN A 481 -32.50 -7.52 5.06
N LEU A 482 -32.39 -6.20 4.95
CA LEU A 482 -32.59 -5.50 3.69
C LEU A 482 -31.34 -5.80 2.81
N LEU A 483 -31.46 -6.59 1.74
CA LEU A 483 -30.39 -6.73 0.73
C LEU A 483 -30.42 -5.55 -0.26
N SER A 484 -30.43 -4.32 0.26
CA SER A 484 -30.35 -3.12 -0.57
C SER A 484 -28.89 -2.76 -0.86
N GLY A 485 -28.53 -2.65 -2.14
CA GLY A 485 -27.27 -2.04 -2.57
C GLY A 485 -26.09 -3.00 -2.65
N PHE A 486 -26.20 -4.06 -3.47
CA PHE A 486 -25.01 -4.77 -3.91
C PHE A 486 -24.45 -4.10 -5.17
N GLY A 487 -23.24 -3.58 -5.05
CA GLY A 487 -22.50 -3.00 -6.17
C GLY A 487 -21.32 -3.87 -6.54
N ILE A 488 -21.19 -4.18 -7.82
CA ILE A 488 -19.92 -4.56 -8.45
C ILE A 488 -19.43 -3.36 -9.25
N SER A 489 -18.15 -3.01 -9.13
CA SER A 489 -17.60 -1.84 -9.81
C SER A 489 -17.44 -2.08 -11.31
N LYS A 490 -17.22 -0.99 -12.07
CA LYS A 490 -16.91 -1.05 -13.50
C LYS A 490 -15.79 -2.07 -13.80
N GLY A 491 -16.05 -2.98 -14.74
CA GLY A 491 -15.11 -4.02 -15.17
C GLY A 491 -14.99 -5.20 -14.19
N GLN A 492 -15.91 -5.33 -13.24
CA GLN A 492 -15.91 -6.43 -12.28
C GLN A 492 -17.01 -7.44 -12.54
N CYS A 493 -16.73 -8.65 -12.08
CA CYS A 493 -17.57 -9.82 -12.10
C CYS A 493 -17.49 -10.49 -10.73
N GLY A 494 -18.56 -11.16 -10.30
CA GLY A 494 -18.51 -11.97 -9.07
C GLY A 494 -19.81 -12.64 -8.67
N LEU A 495 -19.71 -13.49 -7.66
CA LEU A 495 -20.76 -14.39 -7.24
C LEU A 495 -21.04 -14.28 -5.74
N ILE A 496 -22.32 -14.30 -5.37
CA ILE A 496 -22.81 -14.23 -3.99
C ILE A 496 -23.77 -15.38 -3.76
N ALA A 497 -23.58 -16.17 -2.69
CA ALA A 497 -24.51 -17.22 -2.30
C ALA A 497 -24.86 -17.18 -0.80
N PHE A 498 -26.15 -17.36 -0.48
CA PHE A 498 -26.69 -17.41 0.89
C PHE A 498 -28.00 -18.21 0.94
N TYR A 499 -28.42 -18.66 2.12
CA TYR A 499 -29.72 -19.32 2.30
C TYR A 499 -30.78 -18.34 2.81
N LEU A 500 -31.99 -18.40 2.26
CA LEU A 500 -33.18 -17.75 2.81
C LEU A 500 -34.02 -18.81 3.53
N HIS A 501 -34.24 -18.64 4.83
CA HIS A 501 -35.06 -19.51 5.66
C HIS A 501 -36.46 -18.90 5.87
N CYS A 502 -37.51 -19.66 5.58
CA CYS A 502 -38.89 -19.30 5.91
C CYS A 502 -39.42 -20.25 7.00
N ASP A 503 -39.97 -19.72 8.08
CA ASP A 503 -40.55 -20.51 9.18
C ASP A 503 -41.82 -21.28 8.77
N ALA A 504 -42.55 -20.75 7.79
CA ALA A 504 -43.71 -21.34 7.12
C ALA A 504 -43.64 -21.01 5.61
N PRO A 505 -44.46 -21.64 4.75
CA PRO A 505 -44.49 -21.27 3.34
C PRO A 505 -44.91 -19.80 3.15
N LYS A 506 -44.18 -19.05 2.33
CA LYS A 506 -44.39 -17.60 2.12
C LYS A 506 -44.55 -17.24 0.65
N ARG A 507 -45.45 -16.31 0.35
CA ARG A 507 -45.54 -15.67 -0.97
C ARG A 507 -44.87 -14.30 -0.89
N LEU A 508 -43.70 -14.17 -1.50
CA LEU A 508 -42.92 -12.93 -1.46
C LEU A 508 -42.77 -12.36 -2.86
N GLU A 509 -43.00 -11.07 -3.03
CA GLU A 509 -42.64 -10.36 -4.25
C GLU A 509 -41.15 -10.05 -4.24
N LEU A 510 -40.43 -10.60 -5.21
CA LEU A 510 -39.02 -10.33 -5.43
C LEU A 510 -38.87 -9.22 -6.46
N LEU A 511 -38.24 -8.12 -6.06
CA LEU A 511 -37.80 -7.04 -6.92
C LEU A 511 -36.29 -7.10 -7.15
N PHE A 512 -35.85 -7.54 -8.32
CA PHE A 512 -34.46 -7.45 -8.78
C PHE A 512 -34.34 -6.35 -9.83
N ALA A 513 -33.56 -5.31 -9.54
CA ALA A 513 -33.24 -4.24 -10.48
C ALA A 513 -31.73 -4.19 -10.71
N SER A 514 -31.30 -4.10 -11.97
CA SER A 514 -29.90 -3.98 -12.36
C SER A 514 -29.77 -3.05 -13.57
N ASP A 515 -28.80 -2.14 -13.53
CA ASP A 515 -28.41 -1.30 -14.68
C ASP A 515 -27.24 -1.95 -15.48
N SER A 516 -26.98 -3.25 -15.26
CA SER A 516 -25.87 -4.07 -15.83
C SER A 516 -26.31 -5.52 -16.16
N ASP A 517 -25.44 -6.33 -16.78
CA ASP A 517 -25.66 -7.74 -17.21
C ASP A 517 -25.74 -8.75 -16.04
N ALA A 518 -26.27 -8.34 -14.89
CA ALA A 518 -26.41 -9.18 -13.70
C ALA A 518 -27.55 -10.21 -13.84
N ARG A 519 -27.30 -11.44 -13.37
CA ARG A 519 -28.28 -12.53 -13.35
C ARG A 519 -28.51 -13.05 -11.93
N LEU A 520 -29.78 -13.20 -11.59
CA LEU A 520 -30.19 -13.84 -10.35
C LEU A 520 -30.53 -15.30 -10.59
N CYS A 521 -30.08 -16.20 -9.72
CA CYS A 521 -30.41 -17.61 -9.71
C CYS A 521 -30.97 -18.03 -8.34
N ILE A 522 -32.10 -18.75 -8.33
CA ILE A 522 -32.73 -19.21 -7.09
C ILE A 522 -32.87 -20.73 -7.18
N ASP A 523 -32.25 -21.44 -6.24
CA ASP A 523 -32.17 -22.91 -6.23
C ASP A 523 -31.71 -23.53 -7.55
N GLY A 524 -30.85 -22.82 -8.29
CA GLY A 524 -30.33 -23.31 -9.56
C GLY A 524 -31.24 -23.08 -10.77
N LYS A 525 -32.29 -22.26 -10.64
CA LYS A 525 -33.14 -21.82 -11.75
C LYS A 525 -33.03 -20.31 -11.92
N THR A 526 -32.81 -19.86 -13.14
CA THR A 526 -32.90 -18.43 -13.48
C THR A 526 -34.38 -18.03 -13.52
N PRO A 527 -34.82 -17.04 -12.74
CA PRO A 527 -36.18 -16.53 -12.82
C PRO A 527 -36.42 -15.96 -14.23
N GLN A 528 -37.44 -16.44 -14.95
CA GLN A 528 -37.82 -15.86 -16.24
C GLN A 528 -38.54 -14.51 -16.04
N GLY A 529 -38.10 -13.46 -16.72
CA GLY A 529 -38.67 -12.10 -16.71
C GLY A 529 -37.89 -11.17 -17.66
N LYS A 530 -38.47 -10.03 -18.08
CA LYS A 530 -37.75 -9.05 -18.93
C LYS A 530 -36.51 -8.51 -18.19
N GLU A 531 -35.39 -8.44 -18.90
CA GLU A 531 -34.09 -7.98 -18.37
C GLU A 531 -34.24 -6.66 -17.61
N GLY A 532 -33.63 -6.60 -16.42
CA GLY A 532 -33.46 -5.37 -15.63
C GLY A 532 -34.51 -5.05 -14.56
N LYS A 533 -35.69 -5.70 -14.54
CA LYS A 533 -36.70 -5.57 -13.45
C LYS A 533 -37.49 -6.88 -13.26
N VAL A 534 -36.99 -7.81 -12.44
CA VAL A 534 -37.82 -8.94 -11.98
C VAL A 534 -38.69 -8.40 -10.86
N GLY A 535 -40.01 -8.27 -11.06
CA GLY A 535 -40.99 -7.95 -10.01
C GLY A 535 -41.97 -9.11 -9.89
N ARG A 536 -41.48 -10.28 -9.44
CA ARG A 536 -42.21 -11.55 -9.52
C ARG A 536 -42.55 -12.05 -8.13
N ILE A 537 -43.81 -12.42 -7.92
CA ILE A 537 -44.23 -13.15 -6.72
C ILE A 537 -43.67 -14.56 -6.82
N LEU A 538 -42.87 -14.95 -5.84
CA LEU A 538 -42.28 -16.27 -5.69
C LEU A 538 -42.86 -16.93 -4.44
N GLU A 539 -43.13 -18.23 -4.54
CA GLU A 539 -43.56 -19.05 -3.41
C GLU A 539 -42.35 -19.76 -2.83
N PHE A 540 -42.05 -19.45 -1.57
CA PHE A 540 -40.97 -20.06 -0.82
C PHE A 540 -41.55 -21.15 0.09
N PRO A 541 -41.04 -22.38 0.07
CA PRO A 541 -41.46 -23.42 1.01
C PRO A 541 -40.99 -23.07 2.43
N ALA A 542 -41.60 -23.71 3.43
CA ALA A 542 -41.03 -23.71 4.77
C ALA A 542 -39.64 -24.38 4.74
N GLY A 543 -38.67 -23.80 5.45
CA GLY A 543 -37.27 -24.23 5.46
C GLY A 543 -36.36 -23.36 4.59
N ASP A 544 -35.22 -23.93 4.19
CA ASP A 544 -34.12 -23.19 3.58
C ASP A 544 -34.13 -23.28 2.04
N THR A 545 -34.03 -22.11 1.40
CA THR A 545 -33.90 -21.93 -0.06
C THR A 545 -32.54 -21.32 -0.38
N LEU A 546 -31.75 -21.89 -1.31
CA LEU A 546 -30.44 -21.34 -1.68
C LEU A 546 -30.61 -20.22 -2.72
N PHE A 547 -30.06 -19.05 -2.41
CA PHE A 547 -29.95 -17.91 -3.32
C PHE A 547 -28.53 -17.79 -3.86
N VAL A 548 -28.39 -17.68 -5.18
CA VAL A 548 -27.11 -17.46 -5.86
C VAL A 548 -27.24 -16.30 -6.85
N ILE A 549 -26.42 -15.27 -6.68
CA ILE A 549 -26.40 -14.09 -7.56
C ILE A 549 -25.07 -14.10 -8.29
N ALA A 550 -25.10 -14.08 -9.62
CA ALA A 550 -23.91 -13.95 -10.46
C ALA A 550 -24.03 -12.67 -11.28
N ALA A 551 -23.05 -11.77 -11.17
CA ALA A 551 -23.17 -10.44 -11.74
C ALA A 551 -21.91 -10.00 -12.49
N GLU A 552 -22.09 -9.23 -13.57
CA GLU A 552 -21.04 -8.54 -14.33
C GLU A 552 -21.44 -7.07 -14.57
N ASN A 553 -20.50 -6.13 -14.39
CA ASN A 553 -20.72 -4.71 -14.63
C ASN A 553 -19.66 -4.13 -15.60
N PRO A 554 -19.76 -4.44 -16.90
CA PRO A 554 -18.76 -4.01 -17.88
C PRO A 554 -18.83 -2.49 -18.17
N ALA A 555 -20.01 -1.87 -18.10
CA ALA A 555 -20.25 -0.49 -18.53
C ALA A 555 -20.07 0.58 -17.43
N GLY A 556 -20.16 0.22 -16.14
CA GLY A 556 -19.85 1.12 -15.03
C GLY A 556 -20.98 2.07 -14.60
N SER A 557 -22.23 1.78 -14.92
CA SER A 557 -23.42 2.38 -14.29
C SER A 557 -23.97 1.46 -13.17
N ASN A 558 -24.90 1.98 -12.36
CA ASN A 558 -25.19 1.57 -10.98
C ASN A 558 -25.33 0.05 -10.71
N GLY A 559 -24.96 -0.35 -9.48
CA GLY A 559 -25.11 -1.72 -8.97
C GLY A 559 -26.56 -2.23 -8.96
N PHE A 560 -26.75 -3.47 -8.53
CA PHE A 560 -28.07 -4.11 -8.51
C PHE A 560 -28.72 -4.03 -7.12
N THR A 561 -30.05 -4.16 -7.09
CA THR A 561 -30.83 -4.21 -5.85
C THR A 561 -31.75 -5.43 -5.86
N VAL A 562 -31.77 -6.17 -4.75
CA VAL A 562 -32.73 -7.24 -4.50
C VAL A 562 -33.64 -6.82 -3.34
N LYS A 563 -34.95 -6.80 -3.53
CA LYS A 563 -35.93 -6.59 -2.45
C LYS A 563 -36.92 -7.73 -2.40
N LEU A 564 -37.32 -8.12 -1.21
CA LEU A 564 -38.39 -9.08 -0.97
C LEU A 564 -39.51 -8.35 -0.21
N PHE A 565 -40.75 -8.49 -0.65
CA PHE A 565 -41.93 -7.88 -0.02
C PHE A 565 -42.98 -8.95 0.29
N GLU A 566 -43.68 -8.84 1.42
CA GLU A 566 -44.93 -9.60 1.65
C GLU A 566 -46.09 -8.73 1.16
N LEU A 567 -46.91 -9.27 0.25
CA LEU A 567 -48.16 -8.62 -0.11
C LEU A 567 -49.13 -8.78 1.07
N VAL A 568 -49.47 -7.67 1.72
CA VAL A 568 -50.49 -7.66 2.77
C VAL A 568 -51.81 -7.27 2.11
N GLU A 569 -52.76 -8.20 2.15
CA GLU A 569 -54.04 -8.08 1.44
C GLU A 569 -54.95 -6.99 2.05
N GLU A 570 -54.73 -6.59 3.31
CA GLU A 570 -55.54 -5.56 3.99
C GLU A 570 -54.70 -4.47 4.68
N SER A 571 -54.93 -3.21 4.31
CA SER A 571 -54.36 -2.03 4.99
C SER A 571 -55.06 -1.81 6.34
N PRO A 572 -54.34 -1.57 7.45
CA PRO A 572 -54.95 -1.24 8.75
C PRO A 572 -55.65 0.14 8.76
N ARG A 573 -55.61 0.87 7.64
CA ARG A 573 -56.41 2.07 7.40
C ARG A 573 -57.34 1.83 6.19
N PRO A 574 -58.67 1.90 6.38
CA PRO A 574 -59.64 1.52 5.36
C PRO A 574 -59.70 2.46 4.14
N ASP A 575 -59.04 3.62 4.20
CA ASP A 575 -58.97 4.64 3.14
C ASP A 575 -57.76 4.48 2.20
N ARG A 576 -56.92 3.46 2.40
CA ARG A 576 -55.71 3.25 1.59
C ARG A 576 -55.70 1.88 0.89
N PRO A 577 -55.31 1.82 -0.40
CA PRO A 577 -55.14 0.55 -1.10
C PRO A 577 -54.06 -0.31 -0.43
N ALA A 578 -54.10 -1.61 -0.71
CA ALA A 578 -53.08 -2.57 -0.29
C ALA A 578 -51.68 -1.99 -0.49
N TYR A 579 -50.87 -2.02 0.56
CA TYR A 579 -49.52 -1.49 0.56
C TYR A 579 -48.57 -2.68 0.72
N PRO A 580 -47.46 -2.77 -0.04
CA PRO A 580 -46.47 -3.81 0.18
C PRO A 580 -45.99 -3.72 1.62
N SER A 581 -46.28 -4.73 2.44
CA SER A 581 -45.65 -4.81 3.75
C SER A 581 -44.21 -5.07 3.48
N VAL A 582 -43.42 -4.07 3.80
CA VAL A 582 -42.01 -4.15 3.60
C VAL A 582 -41.47 -5.33 4.45
N ASN A 583 -42.15 -5.74 5.55
CA ASN A 583 -41.68 -6.66 6.59
C ASN A 583 -42.37 -8.06 6.57
N PRO A 584 -41.91 -9.03 5.76
CA PRO A 584 -42.41 -10.40 5.84
C PRO A 584 -42.08 -11.03 7.19
N LYS A 585 -43.09 -11.29 8.03
CA LYS A 585 -42.86 -12.00 9.31
C LYS A 585 -42.43 -13.44 9.03
N GLY A 586 -41.38 -13.94 9.69
CA GLY A 586 -40.99 -15.35 9.59
C GLY A 586 -39.97 -15.70 8.50
N VAL A 587 -39.37 -14.69 7.85
CA VAL A 587 -38.32 -14.86 6.84
C VAL A 587 -36.97 -14.40 7.42
N SER A 588 -35.91 -15.20 7.23
CA SER A 588 -34.55 -14.90 7.72
C SER A 588 -33.47 -15.38 6.74
N VAL A 589 -32.22 -14.90 6.90
CA VAL A 589 -31.08 -15.37 6.09
C VAL A 589 -30.22 -16.29 6.95
N ARG A 590 -29.94 -17.51 6.46
CA ARG A 590 -29.01 -18.45 7.08
C ARG A 590 -27.60 -18.25 6.54
N LEU A 591 -26.65 -18.33 7.46
CA LEU A 591 -25.24 -17.97 7.30
C LEU A 591 -24.35 -19.20 7.39
N ALA A 592 -23.20 -19.21 6.70
CA ALA A 592 -22.22 -20.29 6.87
C ALA A 592 -21.63 -20.28 8.31
N PRO A 593 -21.26 -21.43 8.88
CA PRO A 593 -20.64 -21.48 10.21
C PRO A 593 -19.28 -20.76 10.24
N THR A 594 -18.89 -20.24 11.41
CA THR A 594 -17.55 -19.71 11.65
C THR A 594 -16.48 -20.78 11.41
N GLY A 595 -15.43 -20.43 10.67
CA GLY A 595 -14.30 -21.33 10.34
C GLY A 595 -14.36 -21.99 8.96
N TYR A 596 -15.47 -21.83 8.22
CA TYR A 596 -15.53 -22.22 6.81
C TYR A 596 -14.93 -21.13 5.92
N HIS A 597 -13.82 -21.44 5.26
CA HIS A 597 -13.19 -20.59 4.26
C HIS A 597 -13.14 -21.37 2.96
N ALA A 598 -13.68 -20.79 1.89
CA ALA A 598 -13.52 -21.31 0.53
C ALA A 598 -12.55 -20.39 -0.22
N LYS A 599 -11.57 -20.96 -0.91
CA LYS A 599 -10.62 -20.21 -1.75
C LYS A 599 -10.81 -20.61 -3.20
N LEU A 600 -10.66 -19.65 -4.10
CA LEU A 600 -10.41 -19.97 -5.50
C LEU A 600 -8.99 -20.52 -5.59
N VAL A 601 -8.84 -21.70 -6.16
CA VAL A 601 -7.54 -22.26 -6.50
C VAL A 601 -7.43 -22.47 -8.01
N ASP A 602 -6.25 -22.14 -8.54
CA ASP A 602 -5.85 -22.46 -9.90
C ASP A 602 -5.61 -23.98 -9.96
N ARG A 603 -6.57 -24.74 -10.48
CA ARG A 603 -6.36 -26.16 -10.81
C ARG A 603 -5.60 -26.24 -12.12
N ILE A 604 -4.33 -26.58 -12.02
CA ILE A 604 -3.45 -26.73 -13.18
C ILE A 604 -3.65 -28.11 -13.78
N THR A 605 -4.06 -28.16 -15.05
CA THR A 605 -4.06 -29.38 -15.85
C THR A 605 -2.95 -29.28 -16.89
N PRO A 606 -1.82 -29.98 -16.71
CA PRO A 606 -0.73 -29.98 -17.68
C PRO A 606 -1.22 -30.49 -19.04
N ILE A 607 -0.86 -29.79 -20.11
CA ILE A 607 -1.02 -30.26 -21.48
C ILE A 607 0.36 -30.74 -21.94
N PRO A 608 0.53 -32.04 -22.27
CA PRO A 608 1.80 -32.54 -22.78
C PRO A 608 2.26 -31.74 -24.01
N LEU A 609 3.48 -31.25 -23.96
CA LEU A 609 4.07 -30.50 -25.05
C LEU A 609 4.72 -31.43 -26.06
N ALA A 610 4.25 -31.42 -27.31
CA ALA A 610 4.94 -32.05 -28.42
C ALA A 610 6.19 -31.20 -28.77
N ALA A 611 7.37 -31.69 -28.36
CA ALA A 611 8.71 -31.18 -28.70
C ALA A 611 9.13 -29.79 -28.17
N ALA A 612 9.65 -29.78 -26.95
CA ALA A 612 10.97 -29.24 -26.63
C ALA A 612 11.50 -30.08 -25.45
N PRO A 613 12.45 -31.01 -25.65
CA PRO A 613 12.91 -31.86 -24.56
C PRO A 613 13.58 -30.99 -23.49
N GLU A 614 13.29 -31.29 -22.23
CA GLU A 614 13.99 -30.75 -21.08
C GLU A 614 15.52 -30.80 -21.33
N GLY A 615 16.21 -29.66 -21.25
CA GLY A 615 17.63 -29.55 -21.61
C GLY A 615 17.94 -29.12 -23.05
N ALA A 616 16.94 -28.80 -23.89
CA ALA A 616 17.18 -28.21 -25.20
C ALA A 616 17.95 -26.88 -25.12
N GLU A 617 19.07 -26.80 -25.83
CA GLU A 617 19.86 -25.58 -25.98
C GLU A 617 19.52 -24.91 -27.31
N PHE A 618 19.23 -23.61 -27.27
CA PHE A 618 19.09 -22.81 -28.49
C PHE A 618 19.86 -21.51 -28.36
N THR A 619 20.56 -21.16 -29.43
CA THR A 619 21.23 -19.86 -29.55
C THR A 619 20.20 -18.85 -30.00
N LEU A 620 19.94 -17.79 -29.23
CA LEU A 620 19.20 -16.64 -29.75
C LEU A 620 20.22 -15.74 -30.47
N LEU A 621 20.04 -15.52 -31.76
CA LEU A 621 20.85 -14.58 -32.54
C LEU A 621 19.97 -13.41 -32.99
N PRO A 622 20.52 -12.20 -33.14
CA PRO A 622 19.77 -11.07 -33.69
C PRO A 622 19.19 -11.42 -35.07
N GLY A 623 17.86 -11.40 -35.19
CA GLY A 623 17.13 -11.48 -36.47
C GLY A 623 16.50 -12.83 -36.82
N LYS A 624 16.91 -13.95 -36.23
CA LYS A 624 16.24 -15.26 -36.36
C LYS A 624 16.56 -16.08 -35.13
N ASN A 625 15.53 -16.46 -34.34
CA ASN A 625 15.39 -17.72 -33.59
C ASN A 625 14.21 -17.60 -32.59
N ARG A 626 13.20 -18.45 -32.76
CA ARG A 626 11.99 -18.54 -31.93
C ARG A 626 11.86 -19.99 -31.49
N LEU A 627 11.60 -20.23 -30.22
CA LEU A 627 11.13 -21.54 -29.78
C LEU A 627 9.61 -21.48 -29.74
N SER A 628 8.95 -22.27 -30.58
CA SER A 628 7.50 -22.40 -30.62
C SER A 628 7.16 -23.88 -30.57
N LEU A 629 6.04 -24.22 -29.93
CA LEU A 629 5.61 -25.61 -29.78
C LEU A 629 5.18 -26.29 -31.09
N GLN A 630 5.30 -25.59 -32.24
CA GLN A 630 4.90 -25.94 -33.62
C GLN A 630 3.42 -26.30 -33.81
N GLU A 631 2.74 -26.78 -32.77
CA GLU A 631 1.33 -27.13 -32.79
C GLU A 631 0.46 -25.91 -32.48
N LYS A 632 -0.51 -25.66 -33.36
CA LYS A 632 -1.51 -24.62 -33.22
C LYS A 632 -2.63 -25.11 -32.30
N ILE A 633 -2.75 -24.50 -31.13
CA ILE A 633 -3.72 -24.87 -30.10
C ILE A 633 -5.00 -24.09 -30.35
N ARG A 634 -6.12 -24.80 -30.53
CA ARG A 634 -7.42 -24.17 -30.64
C ARG A 634 -7.87 -23.63 -29.30
N LEU A 635 -8.30 -22.37 -29.27
CA LEU A 635 -8.78 -21.71 -28.06
C LEU A 635 -10.06 -22.41 -27.60
N LYS A 636 -10.02 -23.08 -26.45
CA LYS A 636 -11.22 -23.67 -25.83
C LYS A 636 -11.92 -22.62 -24.98
N PRO A 637 -13.27 -22.56 -25.02
CA PRO A 637 -14.01 -21.72 -24.08
C PRO A 637 -13.92 -22.30 -22.66
N GLY A 638 -13.60 -21.46 -21.67
CA GLY A 638 -13.58 -21.86 -20.26
C GLY A 638 -12.22 -21.66 -19.61
N PRO A 639 -11.22 -22.53 -19.86
CA PRO A 639 -9.93 -22.47 -19.18
C PRO A 639 -9.03 -21.36 -19.73
N ASP A 640 -8.22 -20.81 -18.82
CA ASP A 640 -7.06 -19.99 -19.16
C ASP A 640 -5.87 -20.90 -19.48
N TYR A 641 -4.88 -20.43 -20.22
CA TYR A 641 -3.66 -21.19 -20.51
C TYR A 641 -2.44 -20.48 -19.94
N PHE A 642 -1.46 -21.26 -19.48
CA PHE A 642 -0.19 -20.75 -18.98
C PHE A 642 0.99 -21.37 -19.70
N LEU A 643 2.07 -20.61 -19.78
CA LEU A 643 3.39 -21.06 -20.20
C LEU A 643 4.40 -20.62 -19.14
N LYS A 644 4.99 -21.60 -18.45
CA LYS A 644 6.12 -21.40 -17.55
C LYS A 644 7.37 -21.98 -18.20
N ALA A 645 8.45 -21.20 -18.20
CA ALA A 645 9.73 -21.64 -18.74
C ALA A 645 10.87 -21.22 -17.81
N GLU A 646 11.73 -22.17 -17.47
CA GLU A 646 12.93 -21.97 -16.67
C GLU A 646 14.13 -21.91 -17.61
N CYS A 647 14.83 -20.79 -17.56
CA CYS A 647 15.86 -20.42 -18.51
C CYS A 647 17.19 -20.19 -17.80
N ALA A 648 18.26 -20.82 -18.29
CA ALA A 648 19.63 -20.60 -17.84
C ALA A 648 20.48 -20.06 -19.01
N PRO A 649 20.98 -18.82 -18.92
CA PRO A 649 21.95 -18.29 -19.88
C PRO A 649 23.26 -19.08 -19.84
N SER A 650 23.83 -19.35 -21.00
CA SER A 650 25.16 -19.92 -21.18
C SER A 650 26.07 -18.86 -21.81
N GLY A 651 27.11 -18.44 -21.06
CA GLY A 651 28.07 -17.40 -21.44
C GLY A 651 27.63 -15.96 -21.09
N ASN A 652 28.47 -14.99 -21.44
CA ASN A 652 28.31 -13.56 -21.08
C ASN A 652 27.28 -12.80 -21.96
N GLY A 653 26.28 -13.50 -22.49
CA GLY A 653 25.27 -12.89 -23.33
C GLY A 653 24.42 -11.89 -22.55
N ARG A 654 23.96 -10.82 -23.21
CA ARG A 654 23.02 -9.86 -22.62
C ARG A 654 21.85 -9.64 -23.57
N GLY A 655 20.66 -9.48 -23.01
CA GLY A 655 19.47 -9.10 -23.78
C GLY A 655 18.17 -9.42 -23.07
N ILE A 656 17.06 -9.24 -23.78
CA ILE A 656 15.72 -9.45 -23.22
C ILE A 656 15.12 -10.71 -23.83
N VAL A 657 14.58 -11.59 -22.98
CA VAL A 657 13.85 -12.79 -23.37
C VAL A 657 12.39 -12.62 -22.95
N TYR A 658 11.49 -13.03 -23.83
CA TYR A 658 10.04 -12.91 -23.73
C TYR A 658 9.38 -14.27 -23.89
N ALA A 659 8.26 -14.47 -23.19
CA ALA A 659 7.35 -15.59 -23.42
C ALA A 659 5.94 -15.05 -23.75
N GLY A 660 5.26 -15.67 -24.70
CA GLY A 660 3.97 -15.19 -25.20
C GLY A 660 3.20 -16.20 -26.05
N PHE A 661 2.15 -15.72 -26.73
CA PHE A 661 1.26 -16.54 -27.58
C PHE A 661 1.00 -15.92 -28.95
N LEU A 662 1.39 -16.58 -30.04
CA LEU A 662 1.08 -16.22 -31.44
C LEU A 662 -0.39 -16.46 -31.74
N CYS A 663 -1.18 -15.39 -31.84
CA CYS A 663 -2.60 -15.43 -32.14
C CYS A 663 -2.89 -15.60 -33.65
N PHE A 664 -3.87 -16.45 -33.96
CA PHE A 664 -4.39 -16.67 -35.30
C PHE A 664 -5.91 -16.51 -35.29
N ASP A 665 -6.45 -15.94 -36.37
CA ASP A 665 -7.89 -15.86 -36.58
C ASP A 665 -8.47 -17.22 -37.03
N LYS A 666 -9.80 -17.26 -37.17
CA LYS A 666 -10.56 -18.44 -37.66
C LYS A 666 -10.13 -18.95 -39.04
N ASP A 667 -9.52 -18.09 -39.86
CA ASP A 667 -9.03 -18.42 -41.20
C ASP A 667 -7.56 -18.88 -41.15
N GLY A 668 -7.01 -19.03 -39.94
CA GLY A 668 -5.65 -19.48 -39.69
C GLY A 668 -4.58 -18.43 -39.96
N LYS A 669 -4.94 -17.17 -40.20
CA LYS A 669 -4.00 -16.06 -40.47
C LYS A 669 -3.53 -15.45 -39.16
N GLN A 670 -2.24 -15.17 -39.06
CA GLN A 670 -1.67 -14.52 -37.88
C GLN A 670 -2.27 -13.13 -37.69
N ILE A 671 -2.68 -12.84 -36.45
CA ILE A 671 -3.15 -11.51 -36.04
C ILE A 671 -1.94 -10.67 -35.66
N ARG A 672 -1.79 -9.49 -36.28
CA ARG A 672 -0.65 -8.61 -36.06
C ARG A 672 -1.01 -7.45 -35.12
N PRO A 673 -0.07 -6.92 -34.32
CA PRO A 673 -0.35 -5.86 -33.35
C PRO A 673 -1.02 -4.61 -33.98
N GLN A 674 -0.55 -4.19 -35.16
CA GLN A 674 -1.13 -3.05 -35.87
C GLN A 674 -2.58 -3.28 -36.33
N GLU A 675 -3.08 -4.51 -36.33
CA GLU A 675 -4.47 -4.82 -36.68
C GLU A 675 -5.41 -4.68 -35.47
N VAL A 676 -4.88 -4.61 -34.23
CA VAL A 676 -5.66 -4.72 -32.98
C VAL A 676 -5.34 -3.69 -31.90
N VAL A 677 -4.16 -3.09 -31.89
CA VAL A 677 -3.75 -2.11 -30.88
C VAL A 677 -4.20 -0.71 -31.30
N THR A 678 -5.29 -0.24 -30.70
CA THR A 678 -5.94 1.05 -31.00
C THR A 678 -5.45 2.18 -30.09
N GLU A 679 -5.30 3.40 -30.62
CA GLU A 679 -5.10 4.63 -29.83
C GLU A 679 -6.44 5.21 -29.41
N ALA A 680 -6.68 5.31 -28.10
CA ALA A 680 -7.95 5.77 -27.57
C ALA A 680 -8.22 7.25 -27.91
N GLY A 681 -9.42 7.56 -28.40
CA GLY A 681 -9.83 8.93 -28.74
C GLY A 681 -9.20 9.46 -30.02
N SER A 682 -8.72 8.58 -30.90
CA SER A 682 -8.17 8.90 -32.22
C SER A 682 -9.20 8.75 -33.34
N GLU A 683 -10.42 8.31 -33.03
CA GLU A 683 -11.50 8.08 -33.97
C GLU A 683 -11.92 9.39 -34.66
N THR A 684 -12.02 9.35 -35.99
CA THR A 684 -12.46 10.47 -36.82
C THR A 684 -13.03 9.94 -38.13
N VAL A 685 -13.27 10.81 -39.12
CA VAL A 685 -13.72 10.42 -40.45
C VAL A 685 -12.90 11.09 -41.55
N LEU A 686 -12.84 10.45 -42.72
CA LEU A 686 -12.29 11.07 -43.93
C LEU A 686 -13.08 12.33 -44.30
N ALA A 687 -12.38 13.42 -44.59
CA ALA A 687 -12.95 14.71 -44.96
C ALA A 687 -13.17 14.86 -46.48
N ALA A 688 -12.48 14.05 -47.28
CA ALA A 688 -12.63 13.93 -48.73
C ALA A 688 -12.57 12.46 -49.17
N ASP A 689 -12.98 12.18 -50.41
CA ASP A 689 -12.73 10.89 -51.05
C ASP A 689 -11.22 10.66 -51.18
N ALA A 690 -10.77 9.42 -51.00
CA ALA A 690 -9.39 9.00 -51.15
C ALA A 690 -9.31 7.86 -52.17
N ALA A 691 -8.57 8.06 -53.25
CA ALA A 691 -8.43 7.10 -54.33
C ALA A 691 -7.32 6.08 -54.06
N ALA A 692 -7.40 4.92 -54.71
CA ALA A 692 -6.27 4.00 -54.76
C ALA A 692 -5.07 4.69 -55.44
N GLY A 693 -3.89 4.58 -54.84
CA GLY A 693 -2.68 5.30 -55.27
C GLY A 693 -2.40 6.60 -54.51
N ASP A 694 -3.35 7.14 -53.74
CA ASP A 694 -3.11 8.36 -52.97
C ASP A 694 -2.05 8.13 -51.88
N SER A 695 -1.14 9.09 -51.74
CA SER A 695 -0.07 9.10 -50.73
C SER A 695 -0.38 10.02 -49.53
N SER A 696 -1.53 10.70 -49.54
CA SER A 696 -2.01 11.53 -48.44
C SER A 696 -3.52 11.47 -48.33
N LEU A 697 -4.06 11.68 -47.12
CA LEU A 697 -5.49 11.65 -46.81
C LEU A 697 -5.89 12.93 -46.11
N ARG A 698 -7.17 13.29 -46.19
CA ARG A 698 -7.76 14.37 -45.39
C ARG A 698 -8.71 13.79 -44.35
N VAL A 699 -8.54 14.17 -43.09
CA VAL A 699 -9.40 13.77 -41.97
C VAL A 699 -9.95 14.99 -41.24
N LYS A 700 -11.13 14.85 -40.60
CA LYS A 700 -11.77 15.98 -39.91
C LYS A 700 -11.01 16.45 -38.67
N ASP A 701 -10.51 15.52 -37.86
CA ASP A 701 -9.78 15.85 -36.64
C ASP A 701 -8.69 14.82 -36.37
N ALA A 702 -7.44 15.29 -36.33
CA ALA A 702 -6.27 14.52 -35.92
C ALA A 702 -5.51 15.19 -34.76
N SER A 703 -6.14 16.11 -34.02
CA SER A 703 -5.51 16.86 -32.93
C SER A 703 -4.94 15.98 -31.81
N ARG A 704 -5.46 14.77 -31.65
CA ARG A 704 -5.03 13.77 -30.67
C ARG A 704 -4.06 12.74 -31.23
N TRP A 705 -3.73 12.81 -32.52
CA TRP A 705 -2.85 11.84 -33.17
C TRP A 705 -1.39 12.15 -32.82
N LYS A 706 -0.87 11.44 -31.84
CA LYS A 706 0.54 11.54 -31.43
C LYS A 706 1.37 10.54 -32.22
N LEU A 707 2.20 11.05 -33.12
CA LEU A 707 3.11 10.22 -33.92
C LEU A 707 4.47 9.98 -33.22
N SER A 708 4.67 10.50 -32.02
CA SER A 708 5.84 10.17 -31.20
C SER A 708 5.73 8.75 -30.64
N GLY A 709 6.85 8.02 -30.64
CA GLY A 709 6.91 6.64 -30.15
C GLY A 709 6.77 5.60 -31.28
N PRO A 710 6.13 4.44 -31.02
CA PRO A 710 6.10 3.34 -31.98
C PRO A 710 5.36 3.70 -33.29
N PRO A 711 5.70 3.05 -34.42
CA PRO A 711 5.09 3.35 -35.72
C PRO A 711 3.56 3.30 -35.69
N LYS A 712 2.92 4.30 -36.31
CA LYS A 712 1.45 4.44 -36.32
C LYS A 712 0.85 4.02 -37.66
N TYR A 713 -0.38 3.53 -37.60
CA TYR A 713 -1.16 3.06 -38.73
C TYR A 713 -2.55 3.68 -38.67
N ILE A 714 -3.11 4.10 -39.80
CA ILE A 714 -4.54 4.45 -39.87
C ILE A 714 -5.31 3.20 -40.26
N ALA A 715 -6.35 2.88 -39.49
CA ALA A 715 -7.30 1.80 -39.77
C ALA A 715 -8.58 2.38 -40.39
N PHE A 716 -9.13 1.71 -41.40
CA PHE A 716 -10.35 2.14 -42.11
C PHE A 716 -11.57 1.31 -41.73
N ASN A 717 -12.76 1.84 -42.00
CA ASN A 717 -14.06 1.22 -41.72
C ASN A 717 -14.21 0.78 -40.26
N VAL A 718 -13.67 1.59 -39.35
CA VAL A 718 -13.64 1.26 -37.92
C VAL A 718 -15.04 1.31 -37.33
N LYS A 719 -15.32 0.42 -36.38
CA LYS A 719 -16.60 0.37 -35.67
C LYS A 719 -16.43 0.85 -34.23
N SER A 720 -17.46 1.50 -33.71
CA SER A 720 -17.48 2.02 -32.33
C SER A 720 -17.46 0.91 -31.27
N ASP A 721 -18.04 -0.26 -31.58
CA ASP A 721 -18.03 -1.46 -30.75
C ASP A 721 -16.73 -2.28 -30.87
N ARG A 722 -15.79 -1.85 -31.72
CA ARG A 722 -14.55 -2.55 -32.07
C ARG A 722 -14.76 -3.95 -32.69
N GLY A 723 -15.96 -4.25 -33.19
CA GLY A 723 -16.26 -5.48 -33.92
C GLY A 723 -15.57 -5.59 -35.28
N ASP A 724 -14.74 -4.60 -35.64
CA ASP A 724 -13.86 -4.63 -36.81
C ASP A 724 -12.47 -5.24 -36.51
N LEU A 725 -12.16 -5.58 -35.26
CA LEU A 725 -10.89 -6.19 -34.87
C LEU A 725 -10.89 -7.73 -35.10
N PRO A 726 -9.80 -8.30 -35.66
CA PRO A 726 -8.60 -7.64 -36.16
C PRO A 726 -8.88 -6.88 -37.47
N ASN A 727 -8.53 -5.60 -37.51
CA ASN A 727 -8.75 -4.76 -38.69
C ASN A 727 -7.55 -4.86 -39.61
N ARG A 728 -7.73 -5.52 -40.76
CA ARG A 728 -6.68 -5.73 -41.76
C ARG A 728 -6.54 -4.58 -42.75
N SER A 729 -7.49 -3.64 -42.78
CA SER A 729 -7.42 -2.43 -43.61
C SER A 729 -6.68 -1.33 -42.85
N VAL A 730 -5.36 -1.52 -42.74
CA VAL A 730 -4.45 -0.61 -42.03
C VAL A 730 -3.29 -0.17 -42.92
N ILE A 731 -2.87 1.10 -42.80
CA ILE A 731 -1.76 1.66 -43.59
C ILE A 731 -0.85 2.56 -42.72
N PRO A 732 0.48 2.46 -42.83
CA PRO A 732 1.40 3.21 -41.99
C PRO A 732 1.40 4.72 -42.29
N VAL A 733 1.42 5.52 -41.22
CA VAL A 733 1.40 6.98 -41.26
C VAL A 733 2.82 7.54 -41.21
N ALA A 734 3.12 8.50 -42.09
CA ALA A 734 4.39 9.21 -42.18
C ALA A 734 4.39 10.53 -41.39
N GLY A 735 3.28 11.26 -41.45
CA GLY A 735 3.15 12.59 -40.84
C GLY A 735 1.71 13.04 -40.76
N VAL A 736 1.44 14.04 -39.93
CA VAL A 736 0.13 14.67 -39.80
C VAL A 736 0.30 16.17 -39.61
N GLU A 737 -0.41 16.95 -40.42
CA GLU A 737 -0.32 18.41 -40.42
C GLU A 737 -1.71 19.02 -40.48
N LYS A 738 -1.91 20.15 -39.80
CA LYS A 738 -3.18 20.86 -39.80
C LYS A 738 -3.27 21.73 -41.06
N ALA A 739 -4.36 21.60 -41.82
CA ALA A 739 -4.61 22.35 -43.05
C ALA A 739 -6.00 22.99 -42.99
N GLY A 740 -6.08 24.21 -42.43
CA GLY A 740 -7.36 24.90 -42.20
C GLY A 740 -8.18 24.24 -41.09
N GLU A 741 -9.43 23.88 -41.39
CA GLU A 741 -10.34 23.15 -40.49
C GLU A 741 -10.17 21.61 -40.56
N GLU A 742 -9.37 21.12 -41.50
CA GLU A 742 -9.08 19.69 -41.70
C GLU A 742 -7.62 19.37 -41.36
N TRP A 743 -7.28 18.08 -41.35
CA TRP A 743 -5.92 17.58 -41.18
C TRP A 743 -5.49 16.74 -42.37
N VAL A 744 -4.27 16.97 -42.86
CA VAL A 744 -3.65 16.18 -43.91
C VAL A 744 -2.75 15.14 -43.27
N VAL A 745 -2.96 13.87 -43.61
CA VAL A 745 -2.20 12.73 -43.13
C VAL A 745 -1.34 12.20 -44.27
N ALA A 746 -0.03 12.29 -44.15
CA ALA A 746 0.91 11.71 -45.09
C ALA A 746 1.08 10.20 -44.82
N LEU A 747 1.07 9.37 -45.86
CA LEU A 747 1.20 7.92 -45.76
C LEU A 747 2.61 7.47 -46.13
N LYS A 748 3.12 6.41 -45.49
CA LYS A 748 4.43 5.82 -45.86
C LYS A 748 4.38 4.98 -47.14
N GLN A 749 3.18 4.63 -47.59
CA GLN A 749 2.95 3.89 -48.84
C GLN A 749 1.59 4.33 -49.45
N PRO A 750 1.41 4.22 -50.78
CA PRO A 750 0.16 4.56 -51.44
C PRO A 750 -1.02 3.70 -50.96
N LEU A 751 -2.23 4.26 -50.96
CA LEU A 751 -3.47 3.52 -50.71
C LEU A 751 -3.64 2.37 -51.72
N ARG A 752 -4.06 1.21 -51.21
CA ARG A 752 -4.32 0.04 -52.05
C ARG A 752 -5.73 0.01 -52.63
N GLU A 753 -6.68 0.60 -51.92
CA GLU A 753 -8.10 0.64 -52.27
C GLU A 753 -8.66 2.05 -52.02
N ALA A 754 -9.79 2.37 -52.66
CA ALA A 754 -10.43 3.68 -52.53
C ALA A 754 -11.42 3.72 -51.36
N PHE A 755 -11.50 4.88 -50.68
CA PHE A 755 -12.41 5.13 -49.56
C PHE A 755 -13.19 6.42 -49.79
N ARG A 756 -14.47 6.42 -49.44
CA ARG A 756 -15.34 7.60 -49.60
C ARG A 756 -15.21 8.57 -48.42
N LYS A 757 -15.48 9.84 -48.68
CA LYS A 757 -15.70 10.85 -47.64
C LYS A 757 -16.69 10.35 -46.60
N GLY A 758 -16.38 10.58 -45.33
CA GLY A 758 -17.18 10.10 -44.20
C GLY A 758 -16.81 8.70 -43.71
N THR A 759 -15.89 7.98 -44.39
CA THR A 759 -15.37 6.70 -43.89
C THR A 759 -14.75 6.88 -42.50
N ALA A 760 -15.19 6.07 -41.54
CA ALA A 760 -14.66 6.09 -40.18
C ALA A 760 -13.24 5.54 -40.14
N VAL A 761 -12.35 6.26 -39.46
CA VAL A 761 -10.94 5.89 -39.32
C VAL A 761 -10.48 6.06 -37.87
N ARG A 762 -9.47 5.30 -37.46
CA ARG A 762 -8.79 5.50 -36.16
C ARG A 762 -7.30 5.18 -36.25
N LEU A 763 -6.53 5.71 -35.31
CA LEU A 763 -5.10 5.44 -35.23
C LEU A 763 -4.85 4.13 -34.49
N HIS A 764 -4.04 3.28 -35.08
CA HIS A 764 -3.48 2.04 -34.54
C HIS A 764 -1.98 2.21 -34.33
N THR A 765 -1.40 1.38 -33.46
CA THR A 765 0.02 1.43 -33.13
C THR A 765 0.67 0.09 -33.31
N LEU A 766 1.85 0.09 -33.93
CA LEU A 766 2.73 -1.06 -33.92
C LEU A 766 3.37 -1.17 -32.53
N ALA A 767 2.77 -1.98 -31.66
CA ALA A 767 3.49 -2.53 -30.53
C ALA A 767 4.60 -3.49 -31.02
N SER A 768 5.46 -3.98 -30.12
CA SER A 768 6.51 -4.96 -30.45
C SER A 768 6.01 -5.97 -31.50
N GLU A 769 6.74 -6.13 -32.61
CA GLU A 769 6.34 -6.93 -33.78
C GLU A 769 6.02 -8.40 -33.43
N PHE A 770 6.40 -8.81 -32.22
CA PHE A 770 6.29 -10.15 -31.67
C PHE A 770 5.33 -10.15 -30.47
N THR A 771 4.03 -10.07 -30.78
CA THR A 771 2.95 -10.78 -30.05
C THR A 771 2.74 -10.45 -28.55
N ILE A 772 1.72 -11.05 -27.92
CA ILE A 772 1.37 -10.83 -26.52
C ILE A 772 2.48 -11.42 -25.64
N ALA A 773 3.48 -10.61 -25.31
CA ALA A 773 4.47 -10.96 -24.30
C ALA A 773 3.77 -10.96 -22.93
N GLY A 774 3.47 -12.15 -22.41
CA GLY A 774 2.92 -12.34 -21.07
C GLY A 774 3.99 -12.23 -19.98
N ALA A 775 5.27 -12.44 -20.34
CA ALA A 775 6.41 -12.28 -19.45
C ALA A 775 7.64 -11.74 -20.18
N ARG A 776 8.47 -10.97 -19.46
CA ARG A 776 9.79 -10.51 -19.90
C ARG A 776 10.82 -10.72 -18.79
N SER A 777 12.05 -11.08 -19.15
CA SER A 777 13.19 -11.10 -18.25
C SER A 777 14.46 -10.60 -18.93
N TYR A 778 15.38 -10.04 -18.15
CA TYR A 778 16.69 -9.64 -18.61
C TYR A 778 17.64 -10.81 -18.42
N ALA A 779 18.11 -11.38 -19.53
CA ALA A 779 19.11 -12.41 -19.52
C ALA A 779 20.50 -11.78 -19.30
N GLY A 780 21.13 -12.18 -18.20
CA GLY A 780 22.52 -11.91 -17.84
C GLY A 780 23.16 -13.21 -17.37
N ASP A 781 23.95 -13.20 -16.29
CA ASP A 781 24.70 -14.39 -15.85
C ASP A 781 23.92 -15.35 -14.93
N LYS A 782 22.63 -15.08 -14.69
CA LYS A 782 21.79 -15.81 -13.73
C LYS A 782 20.59 -16.48 -14.41
N ALA A 783 20.20 -17.64 -13.91
CA ALA A 783 18.96 -18.31 -14.30
C ALA A 783 17.73 -17.49 -13.91
N PHE A 784 16.65 -17.62 -14.68
CA PHE A 784 15.39 -16.90 -14.47
C PHE A 784 14.19 -17.71 -14.96
N THR A 785 12.99 -17.35 -14.47
CA THR A 785 11.73 -17.98 -14.87
C THR A 785 10.85 -16.99 -15.62
N LEU A 786 10.27 -17.43 -16.73
CA LEU A 786 9.24 -16.72 -17.48
C LEU A 786 7.87 -17.34 -17.19
N ASN A 787 6.87 -16.52 -16.87
CA ASN A 787 5.50 -16.96 -16.57
C ASN A 787 4.50 -16.16 -17.40
N ALA A 788 4.02 -16.72 -18.52
CA ALA A 788 3.02 -16.11 -19.39
C ALA A 788 1.64 -16.75 -19.19
N ARG A 789 0.56 -15.96 -19.30
CA ARG A 789 -0.85 -16.41 -19.24
C ARG A 789 -1.67 -15.79 -20.39
N THR A 790 -2.73 -16.46 -20.83
CA THR A 790 -3.57 -16.03 -21.96
C THR A 790 -4.57 -14.92 -21.67
N GLY A 791 -4.61 -14.34 -20.47
CA GLY A 791 -5.67 -13.41 -20.05
C GLY A 791 -5.91 -12.15 -20.90
N ASN A 792 -5.12 -11.85 -21.93
CA ASN A 792 -5.36 -10.78 -22.91
C ASN A 792 -5.01 -11.19 -24.35
N LEU A 793 -5.63 -12.26 -24.88
CA LEU A 793 -5.51 -12.61 -26.30
C LEU A 793 -6.06 -11.52 -27.22
N TYR A 794 -5.51 -11.41 -28.44
CA TYR A 794 -5.99 -10.43 -29.40
C TYR A 794 -7.45 -10.72 -29.80
N PRO A 795 -8.30 -9.68 -29.97
CA PRO A 795 -9.67 -9.88 -30.46
C PRO A 795 -9.68 -10.67 -31.77
N GLY A 796 -10.59 -11.63 -31.89
CA GLY A 796 -10.71 -12.52 -33.05
C GLY A 796 -9.75 -13.72 -33.06
N THR A 797 -8.99 -13.95 -31.98
CA THR A 797 -8.16 -15.16 -31.83
C THR A 797 -9.04 -16.41 -31.76
N ASP A 798 -8.87 -17.34 -32.71
CA ASP A 798 -9.47 -18.69 -32.70
C ASP A 798 -8.47 -19.75 -32.22
N SER A 799 -7.18 -19.53 -32.49
CA SER A 799 -6.12 -20.44 -32.10
C SER A 799 -4.82 -19.70 -31.82
N PHE A 800 -3.91 -20.32 -31.07
CA PHE A 800 -2.63 -19.72 -30.73
C PHE A 800 -1.49 -20.73 -30.64
N ILE A 801 -0.24 -20.22 -30.71
CA ILE A 801 0.97 -21.02 -30.49
C ILE A 801 1.78 -20.38 -29.36
N PRO A 802 2.00 -21.05 -28.22
CA PRO A 802 2.90 -20.58 -27.18
C PRO A 802 4.35 -20.54 -27.71
N TYR A 803 5.07 -19.48 -27.39
CA TYR A 803 6.41 -19.26 -27.94
C TYR A 803 7.30 -18.41 -27.01
N ILE A 804 8.61 -18.61 -27.13
CA ILE A 804 9.68 -17.87 -26.46
C ILE A 804 10.57 -17.22 -27.52
N PHE A 805 10.90 -15.94 -27.33
CA PHE A 805 11.74 -15.17 -28.24
C PHE A 805 12.54 -14.11 -27.48
N GLY A 806 13.61 -13.58 -28.07
CA GLY A 806 14.37 -12.51 -27.41
C GLY A 806 15.48 -11.94 -28.28
N ASN A 807 15.98 -10.78 -27.88
CA ASN A 807 17.15 -10.12 -28.48
C ASN A 807 18.41 -10.38 -27.64
N PHE A 808 18.58 -11.62 -27.19
CA PHE A 808 19.72 -12.07 -26.39
C PHE A 808 20.86 -12.46 -27.30
N THR A 809 22.09 -11.99 -27.03
CA THR A 809 23.29 -12.40 -27.77
C THR A 809 24.01 -13.51 -27.00
N GLY A 810 23.54 -14.75 -27.11
CA GLY A 810 24.15 -15.89 -26.42
C GLY A 810 23.34 -17.18 -26.54
N GLN A 811 23.79 -18.24 -25.87
CA GLN A 811 23.03 -19.51 -25.76
C GLN A 811 22.10 -19.48 -24.55
N LEU A 812 20.85 -19.90 -24.75
CA LEU A 812 19.87 -20.05 -23.68
C LEU A 812 19.50 -21.54 -23.56
N LYS A 813 19.66 -22.09 -22.35
CA LYS A 813 19.24 -23.45 -22.04
C LYS A 813 17.90 -23.43 -21.32
N LEU A 814 16.96 -24.27 -21.76
CA LEU A 814 15.73 -24.50 -21.01
C LEU A 814 15.93 -25.65 -20.03
N SER A 815 15.85 -25.35 -18.73
CA SER A 815 15.90 -26.34 -17.66
C SER A 815 14.53 -26.93 -17.34
N GLY A 816 13.45 -26.27 -17.74
CA GLY A 816 12.08 -26.75 -17.56
C GLY A 816 11.08 -25.94 -18.39
N ILE A 817 10.07 -26.61 -18.94
CA ILE A 817 8.95 -25.97 -19.63
C ILE A 817 7.64 -26.65 -19.21
N GLU A 818 6.70 -25.85 -18.74
CA GLU A 818 5.38 -26.30 -18.34
C GLU A 818 4.34 -25.50 -19.12
N PHE A 819 3.38 -26.20 -19.70
CA PHE A 819 2.24 -25.61 -20.37
C PHE A 819 0.99 -26.41 -20.02
N GLY A 820 -0.13 -25.72 -19.90
CA GLY A 820 -1.39 -26.38 -19.59
C GLY A 820 -2.52 -25.39 -19.46
N THR A 821 -3.66 -25.92 -19.01
CA THR A 821 -4.82 -25.13 -18.66
C THR A 821 -4.85 -24.82 -17.18
N ILE A 822 -5.32 -23.63 -16.86
CA ILE A 822 -5.69 -23.18 -15.54
C ILE A 822 -7.22 -23.12 -15.53
N GLU A 823 -7.82 -23.90 -14.64
CA GLU A 823 -9.23 -23.78 -14.31
C GLU A 823 -9.37 -23.29 -12.88
N LYS A 824 -10.24 -22.30 -12.66
CA LYS A 824 -10.57 -21.86 -11.32
C LYS A 824 -11.53 -22.85 -10.68
N SER A 825 -11.15 -23.37 -9.52
CA SER A 825 -12.00 -24.25 -8.70
C SER A 825 -12.14 -23.71 -7.28
N VAL A 826 -13.22 -24.09 -6.60
CA VAL A 826 -13.47 -23.72 -5.20
C VAL A 826 -13.02 -24.87 -4.30
N GLU A 827 -12.02 -24.60 -3.46
CA GLU A 827 -11.59 -25.49 -2.37
C GLU A 827 -12.07 -24.99 -1.01
#